data_AF-A0A093C025-F1
#
_entry.id   AF-A0A093C025-F1
#
_cell.length_a   1.000
_cell.length_b   1.000
_cell.length_c   1.000
_cell.angle_alpha   90.00
_cell.angle_beta   90.00
_cell.angle_gamma   90.00
#
_symmetry.space_group_name_H-M   'P 1'
#
loop_
_entity.id
_entity.type
_entity.pdbx_description
1 polymer ?
#
loop_
_entity_poly.entity_id
_entity_poly.type
_entity_poly.pdbx_seq_one_letter_code
_entity_poly.pdbx_strand_id
1 'polypeptide(L)'
;SLHSESAFEQFGQLTSEHGDQRWEEERQQHGAEENEISRRSGETVEEAELVVLDPEHPLMRRFQAALKNYLTKQMEKVNLDLQELRTATKKGKVQREELGVILYGAQQQLAHLQVELEKSHDRRSQTATVRQQLEEELEGLRLTYKKMCQNTDDERKKVSAMQTQVENLALHLFYMQNMDQEMHHNILLMKQSTKRAEAEKVQAEVEKKKQDLLVERLQRKAYELQEQIALFEAQFVAQAQDTKVTRQAVNEACMEVQAINMEKKRLMNHWNSSLAGMKQRDEAYIAAQELLSKYRHDLKSLETDIHGCRRSIRKEEEKNELLVTILSRSQNDANTTRKLIARCLSKQEALKVEFGTYTRVLRETEQTLDRTKMDQAARLNELLSISKDVEKGTDAKEQMENEIMAKLQDQMMSSKAAKHFSQLAAKIHRRRTDLELHFAKVENDVAQVILDATHTNGRLTILQETLCELDKEIKNVRDLIGHIESQIAKCSRLTENKQLVISQYKKRMEMLLAQQGGQELGPLEIEINRLTKETEERNSEMMTLQKQWLNLQKELVKLTHSREEQIASLDMLKKQITIMQQKKIRTEKQKDIERHMRNMSNDLIKLNVLINKNNSSFEELQYGNIITENEFVRSLKAAEKESVEMQERHSQLTEEKERLLDSLVEAEHQIMLWEKKIQLTREMRAAVDSETEEGEIQAMRTEVHRMQVRYGQLMKQQEKMIRDMEASVSRRETIAIHGEGQNKTDKNPITRSDFHRKKQELRKKISETQKNIQDCDKTILELEGTQASLSATFSEKQELHRLQAESDDLDSDAECLQNKKRWNLLEIVAYQTRQKHLQALKEGKYTLLCRTEQARSTEQQKLQDRLRTICAIVQRVQQEHPQQQRALQGLRQCLESRLGSQEA
;
A
#
# COMPACT_ATOMS: atom_id res chain seq x y z
N SER A 1 32.66 -48.41 123.55
CA SER A 1 34.00 -47.88 123.88
C SER A 1 33.85 -46.85 124.97
N LEU A 2 34.26 -47.07 126.22
CA LEU A 2 35.61 -47.48 126.69
C LEU A 2 36.61 -46.34 126.40
N HIS A 3 37.27 -45.67 127.37
CA HIS A 3 37.43 -45.84 128.83
C HIS A 3 37.24 -44.47 129.54
N SER A 4 36.70 -44.28 130.76
CA SER A 4 37.09 -44.70 132.14
C SER A 4 38.45 -44.10 132.59
N GLU A 5 38.71 -43.63 133.83
CA GLU A 5 38.12 -43.77 135.20
C GLU A 5 38.08 -42.37 135.92
N SER A 6 37.37 -42.03 137.02
CA SER A 6 36.94 -42.65 138.31
C SER A 6 38.03 -42.70 139.42
N ALA A 7 37.80 -42.49 140.73
CA ALA A 7 36.70 -41.91 141.56
C ALA A 7 37.10 -41.89 143.08
N PHE A 8 36.18 -41.52 144.00
CA PHE A 8 36.19 -41.73 145.49
C PHE A 8 37.21 -40.91 146.36
N GLU A 9 37.05 -40.67 147.68
CA GLU A 9 36.05 -41.10 148.71
C GLU A 9 35.67 -39.96 149.73
N GLN A 10 35.11 -40.28 150.92
CA GLN A 10 34.43 -39.37 151.90
C GLN A 10 35.13 -39.23 153.29
N PHE A 11 34.43 -38.59 154.26
CA PHE A 11 34.72 -38.38 155.72
C PHE A 11 35.75 -37.28 156.08
N GLY A 12 35.64 -36.53 157.21
CA GLY A 12 34.54 -36.37 158.19
C GLY A 12 34.94 -35.67 159.52
N GLN A 13 33.97 -35.07 160.23
CA GLN A 13 33.97 -34.59 161.65
C GLN A 13 34.72 -33.26 162.03
N LEU A 14 34.05 -32.26 162.66
CA LEU A 14 33.92 -31.88 164.12
C LEU A 14 35.14 -31.08 164.71
N THR A 15 35.09 -30.14 165.69
CA THR A 15 34.05 -29.56 166.59
C THR A 15 34.49 -28.21 167.24
N SER A 16 33.55 -27.44 167.84
CA SER A 16 33.70 -26.54 169.04
C SER A 16 34.55 -25.22 168.98
N GLU A 17 34.41 -24.19 169.85
CA GLU A 17 33.57 -23.95 171.06
C GLU A 17 33.36 -22.43 171.43
N HIS A 18 32.15 -22.02 171.88
CA HIS A 18 31.81 -20.90 172.84
C HIS A 18 32.28 -19.43 172.53
N GLY A 19 31.89 -18.31 173.18
CA GLY A 19 30.90 -17.95 174.24
C GLY A 19 31.44 -16.79 175.15
N ASP A 20 30.70 -15.91 175.86
CA ASP A 20 29.26 -15.51 175.90
C ASP A 20 29.04 -14.24 176.84
N GLN A 21 27.84 -13.63 176.87
CA GLN A 21 27.22 -12.72 177.91
C GLN A 21 27.68 -11.23 178.14
N ARG A 22 26.94 -10.32 178.85
CA ARG A 22 25.47 -9.97 179.01
C ARG A 22 25.21 -8.76 180.00
N TRP A 23 23.98 -8.18 180.03
CA TRP A 23 23.27 -7.31 181.04
C TRP A 23 23.39 -5.75 180.89
N GLU A 24 22.37 -4.84 180.92
CA GLU A 24 20.96 -4.71 181.47
C GLU A 24 20.91 -4.11 182.93
N GLU A 25 20.16 -3.07 183.39
CA GLU A 25 19.28 -1.93 182.90
C GLU A 25 19.00 -0.89 184.08
N GLU A 26 18.32 0.28 183.90
CA GLU A 26 17.27 0.94 184.77
C GLU A 26 17.23 2.51 185.05
N ARG A 27 16.04 3.16 184.82
CA ARG A 27 15.22 4.19 185.61
C ARG A 27 15.77 5.58 186.13
N GLN A 28 15.00 6.63 186.56
CA GLN A 28 13.69 7.32 186.22
C GLN A 28 13.36 8.63 187.08
N GLN A 29 12.49 9.58 186.60
CA GLN A 29 11.62 10.60 187.33
C GLN A 29 12.26 11.81 188.14
N HIS A 30 11.63 12.91 188.68
CA HIS A 30 10.41 13.80 188.48
C HIS A 30 10.43 15.13 189.35
N GLY A 31 9.55 16.16 189.13
CA GLY A 31 9.15 17.25 190.13
C GLY A 31 8.98 18.75 189.68
N ALA A 32 8.04 19.57 190.23
CA ALA A 32 7.76 21.01 189.85
C ALA A 32 6.88 21.90 190.82
N GLU A 33 6.65 23.23 190.53
CA GLU A 33 5.80 24.23 191.29
C GLU A 33 5.31 25.50 190.47
N GLU A 34 4.67 26.55 191.08
CA GLU A 34 3.89 27.69 190.47
C GLU A 34 4.35 29.18 190.80
N ASN A 35 3.62 30.33 190.98
CA ASN A 35 2.20 30.85 190.95
C ASN A 35 2.10 32.42 190.62
N GLU A 36 1.06 33.20 191.00
CA GLU A 36 0.68 34.57 190.47
C GLU A 36 -0.13 35.54 191.44
N ILE A 37 -0.52 36.79 191.01
CA ILE A 37 -1.84 37.55 191.25
C ILE A 37 -1.85 39.10 190.96
N SER A 38 -2.91 39.69 190.33
CA SER A 38 -3.57 41.05 190.57
C SER A 38 -4.68 41.48 189.51
N ARG A 39 -5.62 42.43 189.81
CA ARG A 39 -6.84 42.92 189.01
C ARG A 39 -7.55 44.18 189.66
N ARG A 40 -8.56 44.98 189.19
CA ARG A 40 -9.39 45.26 187.95
C ARG A 40 -10.10 46.68 188.06
N SER A 41 -10.39 47.39 186.94
CA SER A 41 -11.54 48.32 186.61
C SER A 41 -11.81 49.70 187.30
N GLY A 42 -12.52 50.64 186.64
CA GLY A 42 -12.99 50.67 185.23
C GLY A 42 -14.16 51.63 184.86
N GLU A 43 -14.77 51.32 183.69
CA GLU A 43 -16.05 51.81 183.10
C GLU A 43 -16.08 53.34 182.69
N THR A 44 -16.87 53.92 181.75
CA THR A 44 -18.00 53.55 180.82
C THR A 44 -18.13 54.61 179.66
N VAL A 45 -19.23 54.62 178.84
CA VAL A 45 -19.77 55.72 177.94
C VAL A 45 -19.58 55.59 176.39
N GLU A 46 -20.63 56.01 175.63
CA GLU A 46 -20.88 55.87 174.16
C GLU A 46 -20.82 57.24 173.36
N GLU A 47 -21.40 57.59 172.16
CA GLU A 47 -22.54 57.15 171.29
C GLU A 47 -22.51 57.80 169.84
N ALA A 48 -23.55 57.60 169.00
CA ALA A 48 -23.97 58.25 167.71
C ALA A 48 -23.29 57.93 166.33
N GLU A 49 -24.10 57.94 165.24
CA GLU A 49 -23.83 57.31 163.91
C GLU A 49 -23.63 58.27 162.71
N LEU A 50 -22.98 57.81 161.63
CA LEU A 50 -23.24 58.28 160.24
C LEU A 50 -22.76 57.30 159.15
N VAL A 51 -23.58 57.06 158.12
CA VAL A 51 -23.40 56.02 157.09
C VAL A 51 -22.29 56.34 156.08
N VAL A 52 -21.18 55.57 156.10
CA VAL A 52 -20.12 55.52 155.06
C VAL A 52 -19.55 54.09 154.98
N LEU A 53 -18.94 53.71 153.83
CA LEU A 53 -18.35 52.38 153.56
C LEU A 53 -17.24 51.93 154.53
N ASP A 54 -17.21 50.62 154.81
CA ASP A 54 -16.50 49.96 155.92
C ASP A 54 -14.94 49.94 155.90
N PRO A 55 -14.27 49.82 157.07
CA PRO A 55 -12.81 49.94 157.26
C PRO A 55 -11.82 48.97 156.57
N GLU A 56 -12.22 47.98 155.77
CA GLU A 56 -11.31 46.89 155.32
C GLU A 56 -11.22 46.59 153.80
N HIS A 57 -12.07 47.19 152.95
CA HIS A 57 -12.18 46.79 151.55
C HIS A 57 -10.86 47.00 150.76
N PRO A 58 -10.36 46.06 149.93
CA PRO A 58 -9.03 46.16 149.30
C PRO A 58 -8.81 47.36 148.38
N LEU A 59 -9.87 47.95 147.81
CA LEU A 59 -9.76 49.22 147.07
C LEU A 59 -9.62 50.41 148.05
N MET A 60 -10.37 50.36 149.15
CA MET A 60 -10.25 51.32 150.25
C MET A 60 -8.94 51.15 151.03
N ARG A 61 -8.23 50.01 150.98
CA ARG A 61 -6.92 49.87 151.64
C ARG A 61 -5.93 50.96 151.26
N ARG A 62 -5.95 51.53 150.04
CA ARG A 62 -5.08 52.67 149.69
C ARG A 62 -5.49 53.98 150.38
N PHE A 63 -6.78 54.16 150.68
CA PHE A 63 -7.34 55.28 151.44
C PHE A 63 -7.17 55.07 152.96
N GLN A 64 -7.63 53.93 153.46
CA GLN A 64 -7.66 53.55 154.87
C GLN A 64 -6.28 53.24 155.42
N ALA A 65 -5.36 52.64 154.65
CA ALA A 65 -3.98 52.49 155.12
C ALA A 65 -3.28 53.85 155.24
N ALA A 66 -3.55 54.83 154.38
CA ALA A 66 -2.98 56.17 154.55
C ALA A 66 -3.48 56.81 155.86
N LEU A 67 -4.80 56.80 156.09
CA LEU A 67 -5.42 57.38 157.29
C LEU A 67 -5.07 56.62 158.59
N LYS A 68 -5.04 55.28 158.54
CA LYS A 68 -4.72 54.40 159.68
C LYS A 68 -3.23 54.48 160.02
N ASN A 69 -2.32 54.34 159.04
CA ASN A 69 -0.87 54.50 159.29
C ASN A 69 -0.53 55.83 159.96
N TYR A 70 -1.23 56.93 159.62
CA TYR A 70 -0.95 58.24 160.19
C TYR A 70 -1.13 58.28 161.71
N LEU A 71 -2.27 57.78 162.21
CA LEU A 71 -2.56 57.77 163.65
C LEU A 71 -1.95 56.56 164.37
N THR A 72 -1.95 55.37 163.76
CA THR A 72 -1.51 54.17 164.45
C THR A 72 0.02 54.07 164.57
N LYS A 73 0.80 54.60 163.62
CA LYS A 73 2.29 54.63 163.75
C LYS A 73 2.79 55.36 164.99
N GLN A 74 2.04 56.31 165.53
CA GLN A 74 2.42 57.03 166.75
C GLN A 74 2.07 56.24 168.02
N MET A 75 0.98 55.44 168.00
CA MET A 75 0.42 54.83 169.21
C MET A 75 0.60 53.31 169.31
N GLU A 76 0.64 52.58 168.19
CA GLU A 76 1.03 51.16 168.14
C GLU A 76 2.51 50.99 168.50
N LYS A 77 3.38 51.88 168.03
CA LYS A 77 4.84 51.80 168.22
C LYS A 77 5.28 51.83 169.70
N VAL A 78 4.49 52.45 170.58
CA VAL A 78 4.78 52.48 172.03
C VAL A 78 4.15 51.28 172.76
N ASN A 79 3.11 50.68 172.21
CA ASN A 79 2.35 49.60 172.84
C ASN A 79 2.79 48.18 172.39
N LEU A 80 3.31 48.02 171.17
CA LEU A 80 3.83 46.75 170.66
C LEU A 80 5.02 46.25 171.49
N ASP A 81 6.05 47.09 171.68
CA ASP A 81 7.26 46.78 172.44
C ASP A 81 6.97 46.19 173.84
N LEU A 82 5.94 46.72 174.52
CA LEU A 82 5.49 46.24 175.84
C LEU A 82 4.66 44.95 175.82
N GLN A 83 4.02 44.62 174.70
CA GLN A 83 3.21 43.40 174.54
C GLN A 83 4.02 42.23 173.97
N GLU A 84 5.00 42.48 173.11
CA GLU A 84 5.90 41.46 172.57
C GLU A 84 6.72 40.80 173.70
N LEU A 85 7.32 41.58 174.59
CA LEU A 85 8.08 41.08 175.75
C LEU A 85 7.25 40.17 176.68
N ARG A 86 5.96 40.49 176.87
CA ARG A 86 5.03 39.72 177.72
C ARG A 86 4.48 38.46 177.03
N THR A 87 4.35 38.47 175.71
CA THR A 87 3.86 37.30 174.95
C THR A 87 4.98 36.30 174.65
N ALA A 88 6.21 36.77 174.42
CA ALA A 88 7.39 35.91 174.25
C ALA A 88 7.64 35.03 175.49
N THR A 89 7.55 35.62 176.70
CA THR A 89 7.75 34.89 177.97
C THR A 89 6.67 33.84 178.25
N LYS A 90 5.41 34.05 177.85
CA LYS A 90 4.36 33.01 177.95
C LYS A 90 4.52 31.92 176.88
N LYS A 91 4.84 32.27 175.63
CA LYS A 91 5.11 31.29 174.56
C LYS A 91 6.27 30.35 174.89
N GLY A 92 7.36 30.87 175.46
CA GLY A 92 8.54 30.07 175.82
C GLY A 92 8.31 29.02 176.92
N LYS A 93 7.25 29.14 177.73
CA LYS A 93 6.84 28.06 178.65
C LYS A 93 6.07 26.96 177.90
N VAL A 94 5.00 27.34 177.19
CA VAL A 94 4.14 26.40 176.45
C VAL A 94 4.95 25.57 175.44
N GLN A 95 5.86 26.20 174.69
CA GLN A 95 6.73 25.50 173.74
C GLN A 95 7.62 24.44 174.39
N ARG A 96 7.98 24.58 175.67
CA ARG A 96 8.80 23.60 176.40
C ARG A 96 8.01 22.36 176.79
N GLU A 97 6.72 22.53 177.08
CA GLU A 97 5.78 21.44 177.37
C GLU A 97 5.36 20.73 176.07
N GLU A 98 5.03 21.49 175.01
CA GLU A 98 4.77 20.98 173.67
C GLU A 98 5.94 20.14 173.13
N LEU A 99 7.19 20.64 173.25
CA LEU A 99 8.38 19.88 172.85
C LEU A 99 8.55 18.58 173.64
N GLY A 100 8.16 18.53 174.92
CA GLY A 100 8.19 17.30 175.72
C GLY A 100 7.21 16.25 175.20
N VAL A 101 5.97 16.66 174.89
CA VAL A 101 4.95 15.77 174.30
C VAL A 101 5.36 15.32 172.90
N ILE A 102 5.92 16.21 172.08
CA ILE A 102 6.44 15.88 170.73
C ILE A 102 7.59 14.88 170.82
N LEU A 103 8.50 14.99 171.81
CA LEU A 103 9.60 14.04 171.98
C LEU A 103 9.09 12.63 172.33
N TYR A 104 8.08 12.52 173.20
CA TYR A 104 7.45 11.24 173.52
C TYR A 104 6.70 10.66 172.30
N GLY A 105 5.95 11.49 171.58
CA GLY A 105 5.28 11.09 170.34
C GLY A 105 6.27 10.63 169.26
N ALA A 106 7.41 11.30 169.12
CA ALA A 106 8.49 10.91 168.20
C ALA A 106 9.15 9.59 168.61
N GLN A 107 9.36 9.34 169.91
CA GLN A 107 9.85 8.04 170.40
C GLN A 107 8.86 6.91 170.08
N GLN A 108 7.56 7.15 170.26
CA GLN A 108 6.51 6.18 169.96
C GLN A 108 6.37 5.92 168.45
N GLN A 109 6.53 6.96 167.61
CA GLN A 109 6.63 6.83 166.15
C GLN A 109 7.89 6.06 165.72
N LEU A 110 9.04 6.28 166.36
CA LEU A 110 10.29 5.60 166.03
C LEU A 110 10.18 4.08 166.31
N ALA A 111 9.58 3.70 167.44
CA ALA A 111 9.26 2.30 167.73
C ALA A 111 8.28 1.68 166.69
N HIS A 112 7.26 2.44 166.26
CA HIS A 112 6.33 1.99 165.21
C HIS A 112 7.04 1.81 163.85
N LEU A 113 7.96 2.73 163.50
CA LEU A 113 8.78 2.66 162.30
C LEU A 113 9.80 1.50 162.33
N GLN A 114 10.34 1.15 163.49
CA GLN A 114 11.18 -0.05 163.65
C GLN A 114 10.38 -1.32 163.36
N VAL A 115 9.19 -1.46 163.96
CA VAL A 115 8.29 -2.59 163.72
C VAL A 115 7.76 -2.62 162.26
N GLU A 116 7.56 -1.47 161.63
CA GLU A 116 7.25 -1.39 160.19
C GLU A 116 8.45 -1.76 159.30
N LEU A 117 9.68 -1.44 159.72
CA LEU A 117 10.89 -1.79 158.99
C LEU A 117 11.17 -3.30 159.07
N GLU A 118 10.96 -3.93 160.23
CA GLU A 118 10.96 -5.39 160.38
C GLU A 118 9.91 -6.05 159.49
N LYS A 119 8.65 -5.59 159.53
CA LYS A 119 7.59 -6.05 158.62
C LYS A 119 7.93 -5.79 157.14
N SER A 120 8.71 -4.76 156.82
CA SER A 120 9.21 -4.50 155.46
C SER A 120 10.32 -5.49 155.07
N HIS A 121 11.14 -5.93 156.02
CA HIS A 121 12.18 -6.93 155.83
C HIS A 121 11.56 -8.32 155.60
N ASP A 122 10.55 -8.69 156.39
CA ASP A 122 9.76 -9.92 156.18
C ASP A 122 9.05 -9.92 154.82
N ARG A 123 8.39 -8.80 154.46
CA ARG A 123 7.80 -8.65 153.12
C ARG A 123 8.86 -8.76 152.02
N ARG A 124 10.08 -8.26 152.25
CA ARG A 124 11.19 -8.34 151.29
C ARG A 124 11.77 -9.74 151.18
N SER A 125 11.86 -10.51 152.27
CA SER A 125 12.29 -11.91 152.22
C SER A 125 11.23 -12.79 151.53
N GLN A 126 9.95 -12.59 151.84
CA GLN A 126 8.83 -13.22 151.12
C GLN A 126 8.81 -12.84 149.64
N THR A 127 9.05 -11.58 149.29
CA THR A 127 9.16 -11.14 147.89
C THR A 127 10.40 -11.74 147.21
N ALA A 128 11.49 -11.98 147.94
CA ALA A 128 12.67 -12.64 147.40
C ALA A 128 12.43 -14.14 147.15
N THR A 129 11.74 -14.86 148.04
CA THR A 129 11.39 -16.27 147.82
C THR A 129 10.37 -16.43 146.68
N VAL A 130 9.37 -15.54 146.60
CA VAL A 130 8.42 -15.51 145.47
C VAL A 130 9.13 -15.14 144.17
N ARG A 131 10.10 -14.20 144.19
CA ARG A 131 10.94 -13.91 143.02
C ARG A 131 11.74 -15.14 142.59
N GLN A 132 12.36 -15.86 143.52
CA GLN A 132 13.14 -17.05 143.19
C GLN A 132 12.27 -18.15 142.60
N GLN A 133 11.08 -18.39 143.17
CA GLN A 133 10.08 -19.30 142.60
C GLN A 133 9.66 -18.87 141.18
N LEU A 134 9.40 -17.57 140.97
CA LEU A 134 9.09 -17.03 139.65
C LEU A 134 10.29 -17.10 138.68
N GLU A 135 11.54 -17.04 139.15
CA GLU A 135 12.73 -17.22 138.32
C GLU A 135 12.90 -18.70 137.93
N GLU A 136 12.66 -19.64 138.84
CA GLU A 136 12.64 -21.08 138.58
C GLU A 136 11.49 -21.47 137.63
N GLU A 137 10.28 -20.93 137.84
CA GLU A 137 9.15 -21.05 136.90
C GLU A 137 9.48 -20.43 135.54
N LEU A 138 10.15 -19.28 135.50
CA LEU A 138 10.54 -18.59 134.26
C LEU A 138 11.67 -19.33 133.53
N GLU A 139 12.56 -20.05 134.23
CA GLU A 139 13.50 -20.98 133.60
C GLU A 139 12.81 -22.26 133.09
N GLY A 140 11.83 -22.78 133.83
CA GLY A 140 10.90 -23.81 133.33
C GLY A 140 10.18 -23.37 132.06
N LEU A 141 9.64 -22.15 132.05
CA LEU A 141 8.98 -21.53 130.90
C LEU A 141 9.97 -21.23 129.76
N ARG A 142 11.22 -20.87 130.04
CA ARG A 142 12.29 -20.75 129.01
C ARG A 142 12.65 -22.11 128.41
N LEU A 143 12.69 -23.18 129.20
CA LEU A 143 12.98 -24.53 128.72
C LEU A 143 11.81 -25.10 127.91
N THR A 144 10.56 -24.90 128.34
CA THR A 144 9.38 -25.27 127.53
C THR A 144 9.25 -24.37 126.31
N TYR A 145 9.49 -23.06 126.41
CA TYR A 145 9.53 -22.16 125.26
C TYR A 145 10.63 -22.56 124.27
N LYS A 146 11.83 -22.95 124.72
CA LYS A 146 12.91 -23.42 123.85
C LYS A 146 12.54 -24.73 123.15
N LYS A 147 11.88 -25.67 123.84
CA LYS A 147 11.30 -26.88 123.23
C LYS A 147 10.17 -26.54 122.24
N MET A 148 9.31 -25.58 122.57
CA MET A 148 8.25 -25.11 121.68
C MET A 148 8.81 -24.39 120.45
N CYS A 149 9.88 -23.59 120.58
CA CYS A 149 10.60 -23.00 119.46
C CYS A 149 11.17 -24.10 118.56
N GLN A 150 11.88 -25.10 119.12
CA GLN A 150 12.38 -26.25 118.37
C GLN A 150 11.25 -26.99 117.63
N ASN A 151 10.14 -27.28 118.32
CA ASN A 151 8.95 -27.87 117.70
C ASN A 151 8.37 -26.98 116.59
N THR A 152 8.23 -25.66 116.81
CA THR A 152 7.73 -24.74 115.77
C THR A 152 8.72 -24.53 114.63
N ASP A 153 10.02 -24.70 114.85
CA ASP A 153 11.03 -24.64 113.79
C ASP A 153 11.07 -25.94 113.00
N ASP A 154 10.76 -27.09 113.61
CA ASP A 154 10.53 -28.36 112.91
C ASP A 154 9.18 -28.38 112.17
N GLU A 155 8.12 -27.81 112.74
CA GLU A 155 6.87 -27.54 111.99
C GLU A 155 7.09 -26.50 110.89
N ARG A 156 7.92 -25.48 111.07
CA ARG A 156 8.32 -24.55 109.98
C ARG A 156 9.12 -25.24 108.90
N LYS A 157 9.98 -26.22 109.23
CA LYS A 157 10.67 -27.07 108.22
C LYS A 157 9.69 -27.98 107.47
N LYS A 158 8.68 -28.52 108.14
CA LYS A 158 7.58 -29.27 107.49
C LYS A 158 6.74 -28.35 106.61
N VAL A 159 6.39 -27.16 107.10
CA VAL A 159 5.66 -26.14 106.34
C VAL A 159 6.47 -25.62 105.17
N SER A 160 7.79 -25.41 105.27
CA SER A 160 8.62 -25.03 104.13
C SER A 160 8.87 -26.19 103.16
N ALA A 161 8.92 -27.43 103.63
CA ALA A 161 8.89 -28.61 102.76
C ALA A 161 7.53 -28.76 102.03
N MET A 162 6.42 -28.46 102.70
CA MET A 162 5.09 -28.43 102.06
C MET A 162 4.90 -27.21 101.16
N GLN A 163 5.45 -26.05 101.49
CA GLN A 163 5.45 -24.86 100.65
C GLN A 163 6.27 -25.10 99.39
N THR A 164 7.49 -25.63 99.49
CA THR A 164 8.28 -26.01 98.31
C THR A 164 7.62 -27.14 97.50
N GLN A 165 6.88 -28.08 98.12
CA GLN A 165 6.04 -29.04 97.38
C GLN A 165 4.86 -28.35 96.68
N VAL A 166 4.19 -27.40 97.33
CA VAL A 166 3.09 -26.61 96.74
C VAL A 166 3.59 -25.65 95.67
N GLU A 167 4.78 -25.07 95.80
CA GLU A 167 5.46 -24.25 94.80
C GLU A 167 5.89 -25.09 93.61
N ASN A 168 6.43 -26.30 93.82
CA ASN A 168 6.71 -27.25 92.75
C ASN A 168 5.42 -27.70 92.04
N LEU A 169 4.33 -27.97 92.77
CA LEU A 169 3.02 -28.30 92.19
C LEU A 169 2.38 -27.10 91.48
N ALA A 170 2.55 -25.88 91.99
CA ALA A 170 2.11 -24.64 91.36
C ALA A 170 2.94 -24.31 90.13
N LEU A 171 4.25 -24.61 90.13
CA LEU A 171 5.10 -24.57 88.94
C LEU A 171 4.67 -25.62 87.92
N HIS A 172 4.38 -26.86 88.33
CA HIS A 172 3.83 -27.87 87.41
C HIS A 172 2.46 -27.46 86.85
N LEU A 173 1.58 -26.85 87.64
CA LEU A 173 0.29 -26.31 87.18
C LEU A 173 0.47 -25.08 86.28
N PHE A 174 1.44 -24.20 86.56
CA PHE A 174 1.79 -23.05 85.72
C PHE A 174 2.39 -23.52 84.38
N TYR A 175 3.29 -24.50 84.39
CA TYR A 175 3.80 -25.13 83.17
C TYR A 175 2.68 -25.84 82.40
N MET A 176 1.77 -26.57 83.05
CA MET A 176 0.60 -27.14 82.38
C MET A 176 -0.33 -26.07 81.80
N GLN A 177 -0.66 -25.01 82.55
CA GLN A 177 -1.53 -23.94 82.09
C GLN A 177 -0.90 -23.12 80.95
N ASN A 178 0.42 -22.88 81.00
CA ASN A 178 1.14 -22.25 79.91
C ASN A 178 1.20 -23.18 78.68
N MET A 179 1.46 -24.48 78.86
CA MET A 179 1.44 -25.46 77.77
C MET A 179 0.03 -25.63 77.18
N ASP A 180 -1.04 -25.55 77.98
CA ASP A 180 -2.42 -25.54 77.51
C ASP A 180 -2.78 -24.24 76.78
N GLN A 181 -2.31 -23.08 77.26
CA GLN A 181 -2.49 -21.78 76.59
C GLN A 181 -1.68 -21.70 75.29
N GLU A 182 -0.44 -22.18 75.28
CA GLU A 182 0.40 -22.34 74.10
C GLU A 182 -0.20 -23.36 73.13
N MET A 183 -0.74 -24.49 73.60
CA MET A 183 -1.49 -25.42 72.74
C MET A 183 -2.75 -24.77 72.18
N HIS A 184 -3.54 -24.03 72.97
CA HIS A 184 -4.72 -23.32 72.46
C HIS A 184 -4.32 -22.24 71.45
N HIS A 185 -3.24 -21.50 71.71
CA HIS A 185 -2.70 -20.50 70.78
C HIS A 185 -2.18 -21.16 69.50
N ASN A 186 -1.41 -22.25 69.60
CA ASN A 186 -0.92 -23.02 68.46
C ASN A 186 -2.06 -23.69 67.67
N ILE A 187 -3.14 -24.15 68.33
CA ILE A 187 -4.35 -24.67 67.68
C ILE A 187 -5.13 -23.53 67.00
N LEU A 188 -5.15 -22.32 67.56
CA LEU A 188 -5.76 -21.14 66.93
C LEU A 188 -4.94 -20.64 65.74
N LEU A 189 -3.61 -20.53 65.89
CA LEU A 189 -2.67 -20.23 64.81
C LEU A 189 -2.76 -21.29 63.70
N MET A 190 -2.84 -22.57 64.05
CA MET A 190 -3.00 -23.65 63.08
C MET A 190 -4.37 -23.63 62.40
N LYS A 191 -5.45 -23.31 63.12
CA LYS A 191 -6.78 -23.06 62.50
C LYS A 191 -6.81 -21.79 61.64
N GLN A 192 -5.94 -20.81 61.89
CA GLN A 192 -5.78 -19.65 61.02
C GLN A 192 -4.88 -19.96 59.82
N SER A 193 -3.81 -20.75 59.98
CA SER A 193 -2.93 -21.14 58.88
C SER A 193 -3.59 -22.15 57.94
N THR A 194 -4.40 -23.10 58.43
CA THR A 194 -5.22 -23.94 57.56
C THR A 194 -6.23 -23.11 56.80
N LYS A 195 -6.92 -22.14 57.43
CA LYS A 195 -7.84 -21.23 56.73
C LYS A 195 -7.16 -20.33 55.71
N ARG A 196 -5.92 -19.88 55.97
CA ARG A 196 -5.10 -19.15 54.98
C ARG A 196 -4.71 -20.06 53.82
N ALA A 197 -4.19 -21.25 54.10
CA ALA A 197 -3.85 -22.26 53.08
C ALA A 197 -5.08 -22.72 52.27
N GLU A 198 -6.27 -22.81 52.88
CA GLU A 198 -7.54 -23.08 52.21
C GLU A 198 -7.94 -21.91 51.29
N ALA A 199 -7.81 -20.66 51.73
CA ALA A 199 -8.07 -19.47 50.92
C ALA A 199 -7.07 -19.34 49.76
N GLU A 200 -5.77 -19.54 50.01
CA GLU A 200 -4.70 -19.59 49.03
C GLU A 200 -4.91 -20.72 48.01
N LYS A 201 -5.34 -21.91 48.46
CA LYS A 201 -5.74 -23.03 47.59
C LYS A 201 -6.95 -22.68 46.72
N VAL A 202 -7.98 -22.05 47.28
CA VAL A 202 -9.15 -21.59 46.50
C VAL A 202 -8.76 -20.51 45.48
N GLN A 203 -7.87 -19.59 45.85
CA GLN A 203 -7.32 -18.60 44.93
C GLN A 203 -6.49 -19.26 43.81
N ALA A 204 -5.62 -20.22 44.15
CA ALA A 204 -4.86 -20.99 43.17
C ALA A 204 -5.77 -21.84 42.26
N GLU A 205 -6.87 -22.40 42.77
CA GLU A 205 -7.90 -23.05 41.95
C GLU A 205 -8.61 -22.08 40.99
N VAL A 206 -8.83 -20.82 41.40
CA VAL A 206 -9.42 -19.78 40.53
C VAL A 206 -8.42 -19.33 39.46
N GLU A 207 -7.15 -19.10 39.80
CA GLU A 207 -6.12 -18.78 38.81
C GLU A 207 -5.86 -19.96 37.87
N LYS A 208 -5.89 -21.21 38.37
CA LYS A 208 -5.83 -22.39 37.50
C LYS A 208 -7.03 -22.45 36.55
N LYS A 209 -8.26 -22.24 37.02
CA LYS A 209 -9.46 -22.20 36.15
C LYS A 209 -9.34 -21.10 35.08
N LYS A 210 -8.74 -19.94 35.38
CA LYS A 210 -8.44 -18.89 34.39
C LYS A 210 -7.38 -19.34 33.38
N GLN A 211 -6.34 -20.05 33.82
CA GLN A 211 -5.31 -20.64 32.95
C GLN A 211 -5.91 -21.73 32.05
N ASP A 212 -6.72 -22.65 32.58
CA ASP A 212 -7.40 -23.70 31.82
C ASP A 212 -8.30 -23.07 30.73
N LEU A 213 -9.07 -22.02 31.07
CA LEU A 213 -9.88 -21.25 30.11
C LEU A 213 -9.06 -20.37 29.14
N LEU A 214 -7.77 -20.15 29.38
CA LEU A 214 -6.85 -19.51 28.44
C LEU A 214 -6.23 -20.56 27.50
N VAL A 215 -5.79 -21.69 28.04
CA VAL A 215 -5.30 -22.85 27.29
C VAL A 215 -6.37 -23.34 26.31
N GLU A 216 -7.62 -23.48 26.73
CA GLU A 216 -8.72 -23.87 25.84
C GLU A 216 -8.91 -22.85 24.70
N ARG A 217 -8.85 -21.54 24.99
CA ARG A 217 -8.94 -20.49 23.96
C ARG A 217 -7.75 -20.47 23.01
N LEU A 218 -6.56 -20.83 23.48
CA LEU A 218 -5.36 -20.97 22.63
C LEU A 218 -5.42 -22.25 21.79
N GLN A 219 -5.93 -23.36 22.35
CA GLN A 219 -6.14 -24.61 21.62
C GLN A 219 -7.19 -24.46 20.51
N ARG A 220 -8.34 -23.83 20.80
CA ARG A 220 -9.35 -23.52 19.77
C ARG A 220 -8.75 -22.69 18.63
N LYS A 221 -8.00 -21.62 18.95
CA LYS A 221 -7.27 -20.83 17.94
C LYS A 221 -6.21 -21.62 17.17
N ALA A 222 -5.53 -22.57 17.81
CA ALA A 222 -4.56 -23.44 17.14
C ALA A 222 -5.28 -24.37 16.13
N TYR A 223 -6.43 -24.93 16.48
CA TYR A 223 -7.26 -25.70 15.55
C TYR A 223 -7.82 -24.82 14.42
N GLU A 224 -8.37 -23.64 14.71
CA GLU A 224 -8.85 -22.66 13.71
C GLU A 224 -7.75 -22.30 12.69
N LEU A 225 -6.50 -22.13 13.15
CA LEU A 225 -5.34 -21.87 12.28
C LEU A 225 -4.89 -23.13 11.52
N GLN A 226 -4.95 -24.31 12.13
CA GLN A 226 -4.60 -25.57 11.48
C GLN A 226 -5.59 -25.95 10.37
N GLU A 227 -6.89 -25.68 10.57
CA GLU A 227 -7.93 -25.80 9.53
C GLU A 227 -7.69 -24.79 8.38
N GLN A 228 -7.33 -23.54 8.69
CA GLN A 228 -6.96 -22.55 7.67
C GLN A 228 -5.74 -22.98 6.86
N ILE A 229 -4.70 -23.51 7.51
CA ILE A 229 -3.51 -24.05 6.83
C ILE A 229 -3.91 -25.19 5.89
N ALA A 230 -4.69 -26.18 6.36
CA ALA A 230 -5.14 -27.30 5.54
C ALA A 230 -6.01 -26.85 4.34
N LEU A 231 -6.84 -25.81 4.51
CA LEU A 231 -7.60 -25.20 3.42
C LEU A 231 -6.69 -24.51 2.38
N PHE A 232 -5.67 -23.79 2.82
CA PHE A 232 -4.71 -23.15 1.91
C PHE A 232 -3.80 -24.18 1.20
N GLU A 233 -3.39 -25.26 1.87
CA GLU A 233 -2.67 -26.38 1.26
C GLU A 233 -3.52 -27.07 0.18
N ALA A 234 -4.80 -27.33 0.45
CA ALA A 234 -5.72 -27.90 -0.53
C ALA A 234 -5.93 -26.97 -1.75
N GLN A 235 -6.07 -25.65 -1.52
CA GLN A 235 -6.14 -24.66 -2.59
C GLN A 235 -4.84 -24.60 -3.42
N PHE A 236 -3.67 -24.66 -2.77
CA PHE A 236 -2.38 -24.68 -3.45
C PHE A 236 -2.20 -25.93 -4.31
N VAL A 237 -2.60 -27.11 -3.82
CA VAL A 237 -2.55 -28.36 -4.60
C VAL A 237 -3.48 -28.30 -5.81
N ALA A 238 -4.69 -27.74 -5.66
CA ALA A 238 -5.61 -27.52 -6.79
C ALA A 238 -4.99 -26.58 -7.84
N GLN A 239 -4.49 -25.41 -7.43
CA GLN A 239 -3.83 -24.46 -8.33
C GLN A 239 -2.56 -25.03 -8.99
N ALA A 240 -1.80 -25.88 -8.29
CA ALA A 240 -0.63 -26.57 -8.84
C ALA A 240 -1.04 -27.59 -9.94
N GLN A 241 -2.20 -28.23 -9.80
CA GLN A 241 -2.74 -29.13 -10.81
C GLN A 241 -3.35 -28.36 -12.00
N ASP A 242 -4.07 -27.26 -11.78
CA ASP A 242 -4.61 -26.41 -12.86
C ASP A 242 -3.49 -25.75 -13.68
N THR A 243 -2.45 -25.24 -13.01
CA THR A 243 -1.24 -24.72 -13.69
C THR A 243 -0.43 -25.80 -14.40
N LYS A 244 -0.58 -27.08 -14.03
CA LYS A 244 0.00 -28.21 -14.77
C LYS A 244 -0.82 -28.56 -16.02
N VAL A 245 -2.16 -28.65 -15.90
CA VAL A 245 -3.06 -28.92 -17.03
C VAL A 245 -2.97 -27.83 -18.09
N THR A 246 -2.97 -26.55 -17.69
CA THR A 246 -2.80 -25.43 -18.63
C THR A 246 -1.43 -25.42 -19.32
N ARG A 247 -0.34 -25.80 -18.63
CA ARG A 247 0.97 -26.02 -19.25
C ARG A 247 0.96 -27.18 -20.26
N GLN A 248 0.22 -28.25 -19.99
CA GLN A 248 0.07 -29.36 -20.95
C GLN A 248 -0.66 -28.90 -22.22
N ALA A 249 -1.79 -28.21 -22.10
CA ALA A 249 -2.52 -27.64 -23.23
C ALA A 249 -1.69 -26.62 -24.04
N VAL A 250 -0.86 -25.79 -23.39
CA VAL A 250 0.08 -24.88 -24.07
C VAL A 250 1.17 -25.65 -24.82
N ASN A 251 1.70 -26.74 -24.25
CA ASN A 251 2.68 -27.58 -24.93
C ASN A 251 2.06 -28.30 -26.13
N GLU A 252 0.83 -28.80 -26.01
CA GLU A 252 0.07 -29.43 -27.10
C GLU A 252 -0.16 -28.44 -28.25
N ALA A 253 -0.67 -27.23 -27.95
CA ALA A 253 -0.82 -26.16 -28.94
C ALA A 253 0.53 -25.75 -29.59
N CYS A 254 1.63 -25.74 -28.83
CA CYS A 254 2.98 -25.53 -29.39
C CYS A 254 3.40 -26.64 -30.36
N MET A 255 3.03 -27.90 -30.10
CA MET A 255 3.30 -29.03 -30.99
C MET A 255 2.41 -28.98 -32.26
N GLU A 256 1.14 -28.59 -32.14
CA GLU A 256 0.26 -28.35 -33.29
C GLU A 256 0.80 -27.21 -34.18
N VAL A 257 1.21 -26.08 -33.59
CA VAL A 257 1.83 -24.97 -34.32
C VAL A 257 3.13 -25.41 -35.01
N GLN A 258 3.91 -26.31 -34.42
CA GLN A 258 5.07 -26.91 -35.09
C GLN A 258 4.67 -27.81 -36.26
N ALA A 259 3.64 -28.65 -36.09
CA ALA A 259 3.11 -29.51 -37.15
C ALA A 259 2.61 -28.68 -38.36
N ILE A 260 1.78 -27.67 -38.11
CA ILE A 260 1.28 -26.73 -39.14
C ILE A 260 2.44 -26.03 -39.86
N ASN A 261 3.51 -25.66 -39.15
CA ASN A 261 4.70 -25.08 -39.78
C ASN A 261 5.50 -26.09 -40.63
N MET A 262 5.52 -27.38 -40.26
CA MET A 262 6.11 -28.43 -41.11
C MET A 262 5.25 -28.70 -42.35
N GLU A 263 3.93 -28.72 -42.23
CA GLU A 263 3.01 -28.85 -43.37
C GLU A 263 3.12 -27.66 -44.32
N LYS A 264 3.18 -26.44 -43.79
CA LYS A 264 3.44 -25.21 -44.57
C LYS A 264 4.76 -25.28 -45.34
N LYS A 265 5.83 -25.83 -44.74
CA LYS A 265 7.11 -26.10 -45.44
C LYS A 265 6.94 -27.16 -46.53
N ARG A 266 6.23 -28.27 -46.26
CA ARG A 266 5.93 -29.32 -47.25
C ARG A 266 5.14 -28.75 -48.43
N LEU A 267 4.06 -28.00 -48.19
CA LEU A 267 3.24 -27.35 -49.22
C LEU A 267 4.05 -26.35 -50.04
N MET A 268 4.90 -25.52 -49.41
CA MET A 268 5.77 -24.59 -50.12
C MET A 268 6.76 -25.33 -51.03
N ASN A 269 7.32 -26.46 -50.59
CA ASN A 269 8.21 -27.28 -51.40
C ASN A 269 7.48 -27.95 -52.59
N HIS A 270 6.26 -28.47 -52.37
CA HIS A 270 5.43 -29.00 -53.46
C HIS A 270 5.09 -27.90 -54.48
N TRP A 271 4.68 -26.71 -54.03
CA TRP A 271 4.43 -25.56 -54.91
C TRP A 271 5.67 -25.13 -55.69
N ASN A 272 6.84 -25.08 -55.04
CA ASN A 272 8.11 -24.79 -55.71
C ASN A 272 8.46 -25.85 -56.78
N SER A 273 8.26 -27.14 -56.50
CA SER A 273 8.48 -28.20 -57.50
C SER A 273 7.47 -28.16 -58.66
N SER A 274 6.20 -27.89 -58.38
CA SER A 274 5.17 -27.68 -59.41
C SER A 274 5.48 -26.48 -60.30
N LEU A 275 5.99 -25.38 -59.70
CA LEU A 275 6.42 -24.19 -60.43
C LEU A 275 7.68 -24.43 -61.27
N ALA A 276 8.64 -25.21 -60.77
CA ALA A 276 9.81 -25.64 -61.54
C ALA A 276 9.42 -26.54 -62.73
N GLY A 277 8.57 -27.54 -62.49
CA GLY A 277 8.00 -28.39 -63.54
C GLY A 277 7.06 -27.65 -64.50
N MET A 278 6.55 -26.46 -64.13
CA MET A 278 5.86 -25.57 -65.06
C MET A 278 6.84 -24.79 -65.94
N LYS A 279 7.93 -24.25 -65.37
CA LYS A 279 9.00 -23.60 -66.14
C LYS A 279 9.64 -24.53 -67.17
N GLN A 280 9.94 -25.77 -66.79
CA GLN A 280 10.48 -26.76 -67.73
C GLN A 280 9.51 -27.07 -68.89
N ARG A 281 8.18 -26.99 -68.65
CA ARG A 281 7.16 -27.12 -69.70
C ARG A 281 7.06 -25.85 -70.57
N ASP A 282 7.13 -24.65 -69.99
CA ASP A 282 7.25 -23.40 -70.74
C ASP A 282 8.50 -23.41 -71.64
N GLU A 283 9.65 -23.83 -71.11
CA GLU A 283 10.94 -23.89 -71.82
C GLU A 283 10.90 -24.93 -72.95
N ALA A 284 10.34 -26.12 -72.71
CA ALA A 284 10.13 -27.13 -73.75
C ALA A 284 9.12 -26.67 -74.82
N TYR A 285 8.07 -25.92 -74.43
CA TYR A 285 7.11 -25.35 -75.37
C TYR A 285 7.75 -24.27 -76.25
N ILE A 286 8.58 -23.38 -75.69
CA ILE A 286 9.33 -22.38 -76.46
C ILE A 286 10.28 -23.06 -77.45
N ALA A 287 11.04 -24.07 -77.01
CA ALA A 287 11.93 -24.83 -77.89
C ALA A 287 11.16 -25.55 -79.02
N ALA A 288 9.98 -26.11 -78.72
CA ALA A 288 9.10 -26.69 -79.74
C ALA A 288 8.55 -25.62 -80.71
N GLN A 289 8.21 -24.42 -80.23
CA GLN A 289 7.75 -23.31 -81.06
C GLN A 289 8.86 -22.77 -81.96
N GLU A 290 10.10 -22.69 -81.49
CA GLU A 290 11.26 -22.37 -82.33
C GLU A 290 11.55 -23.44 -83.38
N LEU A 291 11.45 -24.73 -83.05
CA LEU A 291 11.60 -25.81 -84.03
C LEU A 291 10.48 -25.74 -85.08
N LEU A 292 9.25 -25.46 -84.66
CA LEU A 292 8.11 -25.26 -85.56
C LEU A 292 8.28 -24.00 -86.44
N SER A 293 8.90 -22.94 -85.93
CA SER A 293 9.18 -21.73 -86.73
C SER A 293 10.34 -21.95 -87.72
N LYS A 294 11.37 -22.72 -87.34
CA LYS A 294 12.43 -23.21 -88.24
C LYS A 294 11.82 -24.07 -89.36
N TYR A 295 10.99 -25.07 -89.04
CA TYR A 295 10.27 -25.85 -90.05
C TYR A 295 9.32 -25.01 -90.92
N ARG A 296 8.68 -23.95 -90.39
CA ARG A 296 7.92 -22.98 -91.22
C ARG A 296 8.83 -22.15 -92.13
N HIS A 297 10.09 -21.92 -91.77
CA HIS A 297 11.07 -21.28 -92.64
C HIS A 297 11.56 -22.25 -93.73
N ASP A 298 11.83 -23.51 -93.36
CA ASP A 298 12.30 -24.55 -94.28
C ASP A 298 11.21 -24.95 -95.28
N LEU A 299 9.95 -25.05 -94.84
CA LEU A 299 8.82 -25.23 -95.74
C LEU A 299 8.70 -24.05 -96.73
N LYS A 300 8.98 -22.81 -96.30
CA LYS A 300 9.04 -21.67 -97.23
C LYS A 300 10.23 -21.75 -98.18
N SER A 301 11.44 -22.12 -97.74
CA SER A 301 12.58 -22.22 -98.66
C SER A 301 12.27 -23.27 -99.73
N LEU A 302 11.81 -24.45 -99.32
CA LEU A 302 11.29 -25.50 -100.19
C LEU A 302 10.12 -25.03 -101.08
N GLU A 303 9.19 -24.21 -100.61
CA GLU A 303 8.17 -23.57 -101.49
C GLU A 303 8.82 -22.70 -102.58
N THR A 304 9.83 -21.87 -102.25
CA THR A 304 10.55 -21.10 -103.28
C THR A 304 11.31 -22.00 -104.23
N ASP A 305 11.90 -23.08 -103.75
CA ASP A 305 12.70 -24.00 -104.56
C ASP A 305 11.79 -24.82 -105.48
N ILE A 306 10.64 -25.29 -104.98
CA ILE A 306 9.54 -25.86 -105.77
C ILE A 306 9.05 -24.84 -106.81
N HIS A 307 8.97 -23.56 -106.50
CA HIS A 307 8.58 -22.53 -107.48
C HIS A 307 9.71 -22.14 -108.45
N GLY A 308 10.97 -22.34 -108.08
CA GLY A 308 12.13 -22.34 -108.98
C GLY A 308 12.07 -23.51 -109.94
N CYS A 309 11.94 -24.74 -109.42
CA CYS A 309 11.75 -25.97 -110.18
C CYS A 309 10.54 -25.89 -111.12
N ARG A 310 9.36 -25.45 -110.65
CA ARG A 310 8.18 -25.23 -111.51
C ARG A 310 8.44 -24.21 -112.63
N ARG A 311 9.27 -23.19 -112.39
CA ARG A 311 9.67 -22.20 -113.39
C ARG A 311 10.72 -22.73 -114.38
N SER A 312 11.59 -23.64 -113.95
CA SER A 312 12.50 -24.36 -114.84
C SER A 312 11.76 -25.43 -115.66
N ILE A 313 10.83 -26.17 -115.05
CA ILE A 313 9.95 -27.13 -115.71
C ILE A 313 9.17 -26.43 -116.82
N ARG A 314 8.51 -25.29 -116.54
CA ARG A 314 7.82 -24.53 -117.61
C ARG A 314 8.75 -24.10 -118.75
N LYS A 315 10.01 -23.75 -118.48
CA LYS A 315 10.99 -23.46 -119.55
C LYS A 315 11.36 -24.70 -120.37
N GLU A 316 11.41 -25.88 -119.77
CA GLU A 316 11.62 -27.13 -120.52
C GLU A 316 10.32 -27.60 -121.22
N GLU A 317 9.13 -27.27 -120.68
CA GLU A 317 7.84 -27.46 -121.35
C GLU A 317 7.72 -26.54 -122.58
N GLU A 318 7.99 -25.24 -122.44
CA GLU A 318 8.10 -24.24 -123.53
C GLU A 318 9.08 -24.71 -124.63
N LYS A 319 10.27 -25.20 -124.24
CA LYS A 319 11.23 -25.82 -125.18
C LYS A 319 10.70 -27.10 -125.81
N ASN A 320 9.99 -27.95 -125.07
CA ASN A 320 9.43 -29.19 -125.59
C ASN A 320 8.29 -28.90 -126.58
N GLU A 321 7.47 -27.87 -126.36
CA GLU A 321 6.47 -27.39 -127.32
C GLU A 321 7.13 -26.83 -128.58
N LEU A 322 8.24 -26.08 -128.45
CA LEU A 322 9.06 -25.67 -129.59
C LEU A 322 9.66 -26.88 -130.35
N LEU A 323 10.14 -27.90 -129.65
CA LEU A 323 10.64 -29.14 -130.27
C LEU A 323 9.53 -29.98 -130.91
N VAL A 324 8.34 -30.05 -130.30
CA VAL A 324 7.15 -30.76 -130.83
C VAL A 324 6.57 -30.02 -132.04
N THR A 325 6.61 -28.69 -132.08
CA THR A 325 6.22 -27.93 -133.28
C THR A 325 7.26 -27.99 -134.40
N ILE A 326 8.56 -28.07 -134.08
CA ILE A 326 9.61 -28.40 -135.06
C ILE A 326 9.43 -29.83 -135.58
N LEU A 327 9.11 -30.80 -134.71
CA LEU A 327 8.88 -32.19 -135.07
C LEU A 327 7.58 -32.38 -135.87
N SER A 328 6.51 -31.65 -135.57
CA SER A 328 5.27 -31.71 -136.37
C SER A 328 5.46 -31.08 -137.75
N ARG A 329 6.28 -30.02 -137.87
CA ARG A 329 6.73 -29.47 -139.16
C ARG A 329 7.55 -30.50 -139.94
N SER A 330 8.62 -31.05 -139.37
CA SER A 330 9.46 -32.03 -140.08
C SER A 330 8.73 -33.34 -140.39
N GLN A 331 7.77 -33.76 -139.55
CA GLN A 331 6.88 -34.89 -139.83
C GLN A 331 5.88 -34.55 -140.95
N ASN A 332 5.41 -33.31 -141.05
CA ASN A 332 4.60 -32.83 -142.17
C ASN A 332 5.41 -32.73 -143.46
N ASP A 333 6.68 -32.30 -143.41
CA ASP A 333 7.60 -32.33 -144.54
C ASP A 333 7.93 -33.78 -144.97
N ALA A 334 8.08 -34.69 -144.01
CA ALA A 334 8.18 -36.12 -144.28
C ALA A 334 6.88 -36.70 -144.87
N ASN A 335 5.70 -36.15 -144.52
CA ASN A 335 4.42 -36.54 -145.08
C ASN A 335 4.19 -35.97 -146.49
N THR A 336 4.59 -34.73 -146.77
CA THR A 336 4.48 -34.12 -148.12
C THR A 336 5.48 -34.75 -149.06
N THR A 337 6.73 -34.99 -148.64
CA THR A 337 7.71 -35.76 -149.42
C THR A 337 7.25 -37.20 -149.65
N ARG A 338 6.68 -37.91 -148.66
CA ARG A 338 6.05 -39.23 -148.90
C ARG A 338 4.86 -39.17 -149.87
N LYS A 339 4.02 -38.12 -149.83
CA LYS A 339 2.94 -37.91 -150.82
C LYS A 339 3.49 -37.63 -152.22
N LEU A 340 4.57 -36.87 -152.34
CA LEU A 340 5.26 -36.60 -153.61
C LEU A 340 5.93 -37.87 -154.15
N ILE A 341 6.60 -38.66 -153.32
CA ILE A 341 7.15 -39.97 -153.66
C ILE A 341 6.03 -40.91 -154.12
N ALA A 342 4.90 -40.99 -153.39
CA ALA A 342 3.74 -41.78 -153.79
C ALA A 342 3.15 -41.32 -155.14
N ARG A 343 3.12 -40.01 -155.42
CA ARG A 343 2.70 -39.45 -156.72
C ARG A 343 3.71 -39.75 -157.85
N CYS A 344 5.01 -39.80 -157.54
CA CYS A 344 6.04 -40.21 -158.49
C CYS A 344 5.99 -41.72 -158.76
N LEU A 345 5.75 -42.54 -157.73
CA LEU A 345 5.53 -43.98 -157.86
C LEU A 345 4.25 -44.29 -158.63
N SER A 346 3.13 -43.59 -158.37
CA SER A 346 1.90 -43.81 -159.14
C SER A 346 2.03 -43.36 -160.60
N LYS A 347 2.79 -42.29 -160.87
CA LYS A 347 3.22 -41.92 -162.24
C LYS A 347 4.11 -43.00 -162.85
N GLN A 348 5.06 -43.55 -162.11
CA GLN A 348 5.94 -44.60 -162.59
C GLN A 348 5.17 -45.89 -162.89
N GLU A 349 4.20 -46.26 -162.06
CA GLU A 349 3.34 -47.44 -162.28
C GLU A 349 2.39 -47.22 -163.46
N ALA A 350 1.81 -46.02 -163.60
CA ALA A 350 1.05 -45.65 -164.80
C ALA A 350 1.94 -45.73 -166.06
N LEU A 351 3.16 -45.19 -166.02
CA LEU A 351 4.12 -45.31 -167.12
C LEU A 351 4.56 -46.76 -167.38
N LYS A 352 4.71 -47.62 -166.36
CA LYS A 352 4.95 -49.06 -166.55
C LYS A 352 3.75 -49.75 -167.21
N VAL A 353 2.52 -49.37 -166.86
CA VAL A 353 1.31 -49.89 -167.51
C VAL A 353 1.24 -49.40 -168.95
N GLU A 354 1.53 -48.13 -169.22
CA GLU A 354 1.66 -47.60 -170.58
C GLU A 354 2.74 -48.35 -171.37
N PHE A 355 3.98 -48.48 -170.86
CA PHE A 355 5.04 -49.31 -171.45
C PHE A 355 4.60 -50.76 -171.64
N GLY A 356 3.82 -51.33 -170.72
CA GLY A 356 3.22 -52.66 -170.85
C GLY A 356 2.24 -52.74 -172.02
N THR A 357 1.37 -51.73 -172.18
CA THR A 357 0.45 -51.64 -173.32
C THR A 357 1.19 -51.39 -174.63
N TYR A 358 2.20 -50.50 -174.66
CA TYR A 358 3.06 -50.29 -175.83
C TYR A 358 3.84 -51.56 -176.19
N THR A 359 4.32 -52.33 -175.21
CA THR A 359 4.98 -53.63 -175.46
C THR A 359 3.98 -54.68 -175.98
N ARG A 360 2.74 -54.67 -175.49
CA ARG A 360 1.69 -55.58 -175.98
C ARG A 360 1.26 -55.23 -177.40
N VAL A 361 1.02 -53.95 -177.68
CA VAL A 361 0.72 -53.41 -179.01
C VAL A 361 1.90 -53.64 -179.96
N LEU A 362 3.15 -53.43 -179.52
CA LEU A 362 4.34 -53.74 -180.30
C LEU A 362 4.34 -55.22 -180.70
N ARG A 363 4.20 -56.14 -179.74
CA ARG A 363 4.13 -57.59 -180.00
C ARG A 363 2.93 -57.97 -180.89
N GLU A 364 1.79 -57.32 -180.76
CA GLU A 364 0.64 -57.49 -181.67
C GLU A 364 0.97 -57.01 -183.08
N THR A 365 1.65 -55.85 -183.22
CA THR A 365 2.08 -55.33 -184.52
C THR A 365 3.20 -56.16 -185.15
N GLU A 366 4.13 -56.71 -184.37
CA GLU A 366 5.15 -57.67 -184.79
C GLU A 366 4.49 -58.95 -185.31
N GLN A 367 3.47 -59.47 -184.61
CA GLN A 367 2.70 -60.62 -185.10
C GLN A 367 1.91 -60.32 -186.37
N THR A 368 1.34 -59.11 -186.53
CA THR A 368 0.71 -58.74 -187.82
C THR A 368 1.73 -58.49 -188.91
N LEU A 369 2.91 -57.99 -188.59
CA LEU A 369 4.00 -57.76 -189.53
C LEU A 369 4.59 -59.10 -190.01
N ASP A 370 4.74 -60.09 -189.13
CA ASP A 370 5.22 -61.41 -189.52
C ASP A 370 4.17 -62.20 -190.30
N ARG A 371 2.87 -62.02 -190.00
CA ARG A 371 1.79 -62.50 -190.88
C ARG A 371 1.87 -61.84 -192.26
N THR A 372 1.98 -60.52 -192.36
CA THR A 372 2.07 -59.85 -193.66
C THR A 372 3.38 -60.13 -194.40
N LYS A 373 4.49 -60.45 -193.70
CA LYS A 373 5.71 -61.01 -194.33
C LYS A 373 5.47 -62.43 -194.88
N MET A 374 4.74 -63.29 -194.17
CA MET A 374 4.38 -64.63 -194.67
C MET A 374 3.43 -64.52 -195.88
N ASP A 375 2.45 -63.62 -195.83
CA ASP A 375 1.58 -63.30 -196.96
C ASP A 375 2.39 -62.71 -198.13
N GLN A 376 3.33 -61.80 -197.87
CA GLN A 376 4.21 -61.23 -198.88
C GLN A 376 5.13 -62.29 -199.50
N ALA A 377 5.64 -63.25 -198.72
CA ALA A 377 6.42 -64.38 -199.22
C ALA A 377 5.55 -65.33 -200.07
N ALA A 378 4.29 -65.56 -199.68
CA ALA A 378 3.32 -66.29 -200.51
C ALA A 378 3.04 -65.55 -201.82
N ARG A 379 2.76 -64.24 -201.79
CA ARG A 379 2.58 -63.40 -202.99
C ARG A 379 3.83 -63.31 -203.86
N LEU A 380 5.03 -63.36 -203.28
CA LEU A 380 6.29 -63.43 -204.03
C LEU A 380 6.48 -64.79 -204.72
N ASN A 381 6.09 -65.89 -204.08
CA ASN A 381 6.09 -67.22 -204.73
C ASN A 381 5.02 -67.32 -205.83
N GLU A 382 3.83 -66.75 -205.62
CA GLU A 382 2.82 -66.58 -206.67
C GLU A 382 3.37 -65.73 -207.83
N LEU A 383 3.96 -64.56 -207.56
CA LEU A 383 4.59 -63.72 -208.58
C LEU A 383 5.72 -64.44 -209.32
N LEU A 384 6.54 -65.25 -208.66
CA LEU A 384 7.58 -66.05 -209.31
C LEU A 384 7.02 -67.17 -210.20
N SER A 385 5.84 -67.72 -209.87
CA SER A 385 5.11 -68.62 -210.77
C SER A 385 4.54 -67.87 -211.98
N ILE A 386 3.90 -66.72 -211.75
CA ILE A 386 3.32 -65.87 -212.79
C ILE A 386 4.41 -65.36 -213.75
N SER A 387 5.57 -64.93 -213.26
CA SER A 387 6.69 -64.52 -214.13
C SER A 387 7.16 -65.66 -215.04
N LYS A 388 7.26 -66.89 -214.53
CA LYS A 388 7.64 -68.07 -215.34
C LYS A 388 6.59 -68.49 -216.36
N ASP A 389 5.33 -68.11 -216.16
CA ASP A 389 4.26 -68.32 -217.14
C ASP A 389 4.11 -67.14 -218.11
N VAL A 390 4.50 -65.93 -217.70
CA VAL A 390 4.65 -64.75 -218.58
C VAL A 390 5.81 -64.93 -219.55
N GLU A 391 6.96 -65.47 -219.12
CA GLU A 391 8.11 -65.77 -220.01
C GLU A 391 7.73 -66.79 -221.12
N LYS A 392 7.00 -67.86 -220.78
CA LYS A 392 6.42 -68.78 -221.78
C LYS A 392 5.39 -68.10 -222.67
N GLY A 393 4.63 -67.14 -222.12
CA GLY A 393 3.66 -66.33 -222.83
C GLY A 393 4.28 -65.38 -223.85
N THR A 394 5.48 -64.85 -223.59
CA THR A 394 6.20 -63.99 -224.55
C THR A 394 6.73 -64.78 -225.74
N ASP A 395 7.32 -65.97 -225.52
CA ASP A 395 7.85 -66.81 -226.59
C ASP A 395 6.74 -67.29 -227.55
N ALA A 396 5.57 -67.64 -227.01
CA ALA A 396 4.38 -67.98 -227.80
C ALA A 396 3.79 -66.77 -228.55
N LYS A 397 3.98 -65.55 -228.01
CA LYS A 397 3.46 -64.31 -228.61
C LYS A 397 4.29 -63.84 -229.81
N GLU A 398 5.62 -63.97 -229.77
CA GLU A 398 6.45 -63.69 -230.97
C GLU A 398 6.12 -64.65 -232.13
N GLN A 399 5.79 -65.91 -231.83
CA GLN A 399 5.36 -66.88 -232.84
C GLN A 399 4.00 -66.48 -233.44
N MET A 400 3.01 -66.13 -232.62
CA MET A 400 1.71 -65.64 -233.12
C MET A 400 1.79 -64.31 -233.87
N GLU A 401 2.65 -63.36 -233.48
CA GLU A 401 2.74 -62.07 -234.16
C GLU A 401 3.32 -62.20 -235.58
N ASN A 402 4.19 -63.18 -235.82
CA ASN A 402 4.65 -63.55 -237.16
C ASN A 402 3.53 -64.21 -238.00
N GLU A 403 2.66 -65.03 -237.40
CA GLU A 403 1.50 -65.62 -238.12
C GLU A 403 0.37 -64.61 -238.37
N ILE A 404 0.18 -63.63 -237.50
CA ILE A 404 -0.84 -62.56 -237.66
C ILE A 404 -0.47 -61.62 -238.80
N MET A 405 0.81 -61.30 -238.98
CA MET A 405 1.31 -60.57 -240.17
C MET A 405 0.92 -61.25 -241.49
N ALA A 406 0.82 -62.58 -241.51
CA ALA A 406 0.41 -63.35 -242.69
C ALA A 406 -1.11 -63.50 -242.87
N LYS A 407 -1.95 -62.98 -241.95
CA LYS A 407 -3.40 -63.27 -241.90
C LYS A 407 -4.33 -62.09 -242.21
N LEU A 408 -3.86 -60.84 -242.13
CA LEU A 408 -4.70 -59.66 -242.36
C LEU A 408 -4.18 -58.69 -243.44
N GLN A 409 -3.28 -59.18 -244.31
CA GLN A 409 -2.91 -58.49 -245.54
C GLN A 409 -3.96 -58.68 -246.67
N ASP A 410 -4.91 -59.60 -246.51
CA ASP A 410 -5.85 -60.06 -247.55
C ASP A 410 -7.18 -59.29 -247.67
N GLN A 411 -7.60 -58.49 -246.67
CA GLN A 411 -8.88 -57.75 -246.79
C GLN A 411 -8.95 -56.44 -245.98
N MET A 412 -8.21 -55.45 -246.46
CA MET A 412 -8.52 -54.03 -246.33
C MET A 412 -9.97 -53.73 -246.75
N MET A 413 -10.73 -52.90 -246.00
CA MET A 413 -11.39 -51.67 -246.52
C MET A 413 -12.34 -50.95 -245.53
N SER A 414 -12.03 -49.67 -245.29
CA SER A 414 -12.91 -48.54 -244.94
C SER A 414 -13.35 -48.24 -243.48
N SER A 415 -13.14 -46.96 -243.12
CA SER A 415 -14.05 -46.08 -242.35
C SER A 415 -13.99 -45.98 -240.79
N LYS A 416 -13.18 -45.01 -240.34
CA LYS A 416 -13.51 -43.95 -239.34
C LYS A 416 -13.98 -44.26 -237.90
N ALA A 417 -14.24 -45.50 -237.47
CA ALA A 417 -14.71 -45.77 -236.09
C ALA A 417 -13.72 -45.35 -234.96
N ALA A 418 -12.42 -45.28 -235.26
CA ALA A 418 -11.32 -45.09 -234.31
C ALA A 418 -11.20 -43.69 -233.63
N LYS A 419 -12.27 -42.88 -233.58
CA LYS A 419 -12.25 -41.53 -232.97
C LYS A 419 -13.26 -41.26 -231.84
N HIS A 420 -14.17 -42.18 -231.52
CA HIS A 420 -15.17 -41.93 -230.47
C HIS A 420 -14.77 -42.41 -229.07
N PHE A 421 -14.14 -43.58 -228.91
CA PHE A 421 -13.78 -44.06 -227.56
C PHE A 421 -12.58 -43.33 -226.94
N SER A 422 -11.66 -42.80 -227.75
CA SER A 422 -10.62 -41.87 -227.31
C SER A 422 -11.19 -40.54 -226.77
N GLN A 423 -12.40 -40.14 -227.18
CA GLN A 423 -13.10 -38.97 -226.64
C GLN A 423 -13.84 -39.26 -225.32
N LEU A 424 -14.05 -40.53 -224.94
CA LEU A 424 -14.77 -40.87 -223.71
C LEU A 424 -13.82 -40.89 -222.49
N ALA A 425 -12.64 -41.50 -222.62
CA ALA A 425 -11.62 -41.48 -221.57
C ALA A 425 -11.16 -40.04 -221.23
N ALA A 426 -10.97 -39.20 -222.25
CA ALA A 426 -10.59 -37.80 -222.06
C ALA A 426 -11.65 -36.95 -221.32
N LYS A 427 -12.94 -37.35 -221.35
CA LYS A 427 -14.01 -36.64 -220.62
C LYS A 427 -13.96 -36.90 -219.11
N ILE A 428 -13.49 -38.07 -218.66
CA ILE A 428 -13.35 -38.35 -217.22
C ILE A 428 -12.20 -37.53 -216.63
N HIS A 429 -11.06 -37.46 -217.33
CA HIS A 429 -9.90 -36.70 -216.83
C HIS A 429 -10.15 -35.18 -216.74
N ARG A 430 -10.85 -34.58 -217.72
CA ARG A 430 -11.22 -33.15 -217.65
C ARG A 430 -12.17 -32.85 -216.51
N ARG A 431 -13.16 -33.72 -216.27
CA ARG A 431 -14.16 -33.52 -215.19
C ARG A 431 -13.55 -33.52 -213.77
N ARG A 432 -12.32 -34.03 -213.60
CA ARG A 432 -11.54 -33.85 -212.37
C ARG A 432 -10.92 -32.44 -212.29
N THR A 433 -10.20 -32.00 -213.32
CA THR A 433 -9.60 -30.66 -213.35
C THR A 433 -10.65 -29.55 -213.33
N ASP A 434 -11.85 -29.81 -213.86
CA ASP A 434 -13.00 -28.90 -213.81
C ASP A 434 -13.56 -28.74 -212.39
N LEU A 435 -13.38 -29.73 -211.50
CA LEU A 435 -13.73 -29.64 -210.08
C LEU A 435 -12.64 -28.91 -209.27
N GLU A 436 -11.37 -29.15 -209.59
CA GLU A 436 -10.23 -28.41 -209.01
C GLU A 436 -10.31 -26.90 -209.38
N LEU A 437 -10.72 -26.58 -210.62
CA LEU A 437 -11.09 -25.21 -211.04
C LEU A 437 -12.38 -24.68 -210.41
N HIS A 438 -13.27 -25.54 -209.92
CA HIS A 438 -14.47 -25.12 -209.20
C HIS A 438 -14.13 -24.70 -207.76
N PHE A 439 -13.16 -25.34 -207.11
CA PHE A 439 -12.62 -24.88 -205.83
C PHE A 439 -11.95 -23.51 -205.96
N ALA A 440 -11.10 -23.30 -206.98
CA ALA A 440 -10.49 -22.00 -207.24
C ALA A 440 -11.53 -20.87 -207.55
N LYS A 441 -12.72 -21.23 -208.04
CA LYS A 441 -13.85 -20.28 -208.15
C LYS A 441 -14.52 -20.03 -206.81
N VAL A 442 -14.76 -21.05 -205.99
CA VAL A 442 -15.29 -20.88 -204.63
C VAL A 442 -14.35 -20.04 -203.76
N GLU A 443 -13.03 -20.14 -203.93
CA GLU A 443 -12.06 -19.25 -203.26
C GLU A 443 -12.19 -17.78 -203.71
N ASN A 444 -12.55 -17.54 -204.97
CA ASN A 444 -12.81 -16.20 -205.51
C ASN A 444 -14.20 -15.66 -205.11
N ASP A 445 -15.22 -16.54 -205.03
CA ASP A 445 -16.54 -16.21 -204.46
C ASP A 445 -16.40 -15.91 -202.95
N VAL A 446 -15.49 -16.58 -202.24
CA VAL A 446 -15.11 -16.25 -200.86
C VAL A 446 -14.38 -14.90 -200.80
N ALA A 447 -13.58 -14.53 -201.80
CA ALA A 447 -13.03 -13.17 -201.89
C ALA A 447 -14.11 -12.10 -202.14
N GLN A 448 -15.18 -12.43 -202.88
CA GLN A 448 -16.38 -11.60 -203.02
C GLN A 448 -17.11 -11.46 -201.66
N VAL A 449 -17.25 -12.56 -200.90
CA VAL A 449 -17.79 -12.54 -199.53
C VAL A 449 -16.89 -11.79 -198.56
N ILE A 450 -15.57 -11.72 -198.79
CA ILE A 450 -14.66 -10.85 -198.02
C ILE A 450 -14.90 -9.37 -198.33
N LEU A 451 -15.26 -9.02 -199.58
CA LEU A 451 -15.71 -7.66 -199.91
C LEU A 451 -17.03 -7.30 -199.21
N ASP A 452 -18.03 -8.17 -199.28
CA ASP A 452 -19.28 -7.96 -198.52
C ASP A 452 -19.05 -7.96 -197.00
N ALA A 453 -18.09 -8.75 -196.50
CA ALA A 453 -17.65 -8.69 -195.12
C ALA A 453 -17.03 -7.34 -194.78
N THR A 454 -16.22 -6.72 -195.65
CA THR A 454 -15.74 -5.34 -195.42
C THR A 454 -16.86 -4.30 -195.49
N HIS A 455 -17.92 -4.51 -196.27
CA HIS A 455 -19.13 -3.68 -196.23
C HIS A 455 -19.92 -3.85 -194.92
N THR A 456 -20.05 -5.07 -194.38
CA THR A 456 -20.61 -5.27 -193.02
C THR A 456 -19.68 -4.75 -191.92
N ASN A 457 -18.37 -4.74 -192.15
CA ASN A 457 -17.39 -4.09 -191.28
C ASN A 457 -17.53 -2.56 -191.33
N GLY A 458 -17.98 -1.99 -192.46
CA GLY A 458 -18.43 -0.60 -192.56
C GLY A 458 -19.63 -0.29 -191.65
N ARG A 459 -20.58 -1.23 -191.52
CA ARG A 459 -21.65 -1.15 -190.50
C ARG A 459 -21.14 -1.35 -189.08
N LEU A 460 -20.12 -2.18 -188.86
CA LEU A 460 -19.43 -2.23 -187.56
C LEU A 460 -18.75 -0.90 -187.26
N THR A 461 -18.10 -0.22 -188.21
CA THR A 461 -17.51 1.10 -187.96
C THR A 461 -18.54 2.18 -187.64
N ILE A 462 -19.76 2.13 -188.18
CA ILE A 462 -20.84 3.06 -187.77
C ILE A 462 -21.32 2.75 -186.33
N LEU A 463 -21.43 1.48 -185.96
CA LEU A 463 -21.64 1.10 -184.56
C LEU A 463 -20.44 1.54 -183.69
N GLN A 464 -19.23 1.49 -184.23
CA GLN A 464 -18.00 1.95 -183.60
C GLN A 464 -17.96 3.48 -183.46
N GLU A 465 -18.62 4.24 -184.34
CA GLU A 465 -18.84 5.68 -184.21
C GLU A 465 -19.86 5.99 -183.11
N THR A 466 -20.97 5.26 -183.01
CA THR A 466 -21.91 5.40 -181.87
C THR A 466 -21.26 4.98 -180.55
N LEU A 467 -20.40 3.96 -180.57
CA LEU A 467 -19.52 3.63 -179.45
C LEU A 467 -18.53 4.77 -179.19
N CYS A 468 -17.94 5.42 -180.20
CA CYS A 468 -17.07 6.58 -180.01
C CYS A 468 -17.80 7.78 -179.41
N GLU A 469 -19.12 7.94 -179.60
CA GLU A 469 -19.90 9.02 -178.97
C GLU A 469 -20.21 8.71 -177.51
N LEU A 470 -20.59 7.46 -177.20
CA LEU A 470 -20.60 6.99 -175.81
C LEU A 470 -19.19 7.06 -175.19
N ASP A 471 -18.13 6.85 -175.96
CA ASP A 471 -16.74 7.03 -175.53
C ASP A 471 -16.33 8.51 -175.42
N LYS A 472 -17.10 9.47 -175.96
CA LYS A 472 -16.96 10.92 -175.70
C LYS A 472 -17.62 11.29 -174.37
N GLU A 473 -18.81 10.75 -174.08
CA GLU A 473 -19.45 10.93 -172.77
C GLU A 473 -18.65 10.23 -171.66
N ILE A 474 -18.19 9.01 -171.91
CA ILE A 474 -17.25 8.30 -171.03
C ILE A 474 -15.89 9.01 -171.01
N LYS A 475 -15.45 9.76 -172.04
CA LYS A 475 -14.28 10.67 -171.92
C LYS A 475 -14.55 11.83 -170.97
N ASN A 476 -15.66 12.55 -171.11
CA ASN A 476 -16.02 13.62 -170.17
C ASN A 476 -16.10 13.11 -168.71
N VAL A 477 -16.60 11.88 -168.51
CA VAL A 477 -16.58 11.20 -167.20
C VAL A 477 -15.16 10.77 -166.81
N ARG A 478 -14.34 10.23 -167.72
CA ARG A 478 -12.90 9.93 -167.53
C ARG A 478 -12.03 11.18 -167.35
N ASP A 479 -12.50 12.38 -167.67
CA ASP A 479 -11.79 13.63 -167.45
C ASP A 479 -12.11 14.24 -166.08
N LEU A 480 -13.35 14.09 -165.60
CA LEU A 480 -13.71 14.41 -164.21
C LEU A 480 -13.14 13.37 -163.23
N ILE A 481 -13.30 12.08 -163.55
CA ILE A 481 -12.56 10.99 -162.91
C ILE A 481 -11.06 11.24 -163.10
N GLY A 482 -10.60 11.67 -164.27
CA GLY A 482 -9.20 12.00 -164.59
C GLY A 482 -8.61 13.13 -163.76
N HIS A 483 -9.42 14.06 -163.25
CA HIS A 483 -8.96 15.06 -162.28
C HIS A 483 -8.74 14.47 -160.88
N ILE A 484 -9.51 13.45 -160.50
CA ILE A 484 -9.36 12.71 -159.25
C ILE A 484 -8.24 11.66 -159.40
N GLU A 485 -8.21 10.93 -160.51
CA GLU A 485 -7.18 9.98 -160.93
C GLU A 485 -5.84 10.65 -161.26
N SER A 486 -5.76 11.93 -161.62
CA SER A 486 -4.45 12.61 -161.77
C SER A 486 -3.88 13.13 -160.45
N GLN A 487 -4.70 13.27 -159.40
CA GLN A 487 -4.19 13.39 -158.03
C GLN A 487 -3.87 12.01 -157.45
N ILE A 488 -4.79 11.06 -157.56
CA ILE A 488 -4.58 9.67 -157.14
C ILE A 488 -3.40 9.06 -157.89
N ALA A 489 -3.13 9.36 -159.17
CA ALA A 489 -1.93 8.94 -159.92
C ALA A 489 -0.79 9.97 -159.90
N LYS A 490 -0.88 11.08 -159.16
CA LYS A 490 0.33 11.76 -158.66
C LYS A 490 0.85 11.05 -157.43
N CYS A 491 -0.03 10.74 -156.47
CA CYS A 491 0.29 9.90 -155.33
C CYS A 491 0.69 8.48 -155.79
N SER A 492 -0.12 7.85 -156.63
CA SER A 492 0.05 6.49 -157.11
C SER A 492 1.01 6.34 -158.28
N ARG A 493 1.42 7.38 -159.02
CA ARG A 493 2.65 7.27 -159.83
C ARG A 493 3.91 7.43 -158.98
N LEU A 494 3.82 8.06 -157.81
CA LEU A 494 4.82 7.91 -156.75
C LEU A 494 4.77 6.51 -156.13
N THR A 495 3.57 5.95 -155.91
CA THR A 495 3.38 4.57 -155.43
C THR A 495 3.75 3.53 -156.49
N GLU A 496 3.65 3.82 -157.80
CA GLU A 496 4.00 2.96 -158.95
C GLU A 496 5.47 3.11 -159.34
N ASN A 497 6.09 4.28 -159.20
CA ASN A 497 7.55 4.33 -159.16
C ASN A 497 8.06 3.54 -157.94
N LYS A 498 7.35 3.62 -156.80
CA LYS A 498 7.54 2.71 -155.67
C LYS A 498 7.01 1.28 -155.89
N GLN A 499 6.21 0.95 -156.91
CA GLN A 499 5.66 -0.39 -157.23
C GLN A 499 6.17 -0.93 -158.57
N LEU A 500 7.16 -0.25 -159.15
CA LEU A 500 8.21 -0.78 -160.02
C LEU A 500 9.46 -1.05 -159.19
N VAL A 501 9.80 -0.18 -158.23
CA VAL A 501 10.67 -0.57 -157.11
C VAL A 501 10.04 -1.71 -156.33
N ILE A 502 8.71 -1.71 -156.08
CA ILE A 502 7.96 -2.82 -155.46
C ILE A 502 7.40 -3.81 -156.52
N SER A 503 7.70 -3.70 -157.83
CA SER A 503 7.64 -4.86 -158.75
C SER A 503 8.95 -5.65 -158.72
N GLN A 504 10.07 -4.94 -158.51
CA GLN A 504 11.32 -5.52 -158.07
C GLN A 504 11.19 -6.06 -156.64
N TYR A 505 10.49 -5.37 -155.72
CA TYR A 505 9.97 -6.00 -154.49
C TYR A 505 8.75 -6.91 -154.72
N LYS A 506 8.30 -7.19 -155.95
CA LYS A 506 7.31 -8.24 -156.26
C LYS A 506 7.97 -9.54 -156.71
N LYS A 507 9.14 -9.46 -157.34
CA LYS A 507 10.16 -10.53 -157.27
C LYS A 507 10.69 -10.71 -155.85
N ARG A 508 10.84 -9.62 -155.09
CA ARG A 508 11.02 -9.70 -153.63
C ARG A 508 9.71 -9.99 -152.86
N MET A 509 8.58 -10.20 -153.56
CA MET A 509 7.28 -10.69 -153.06
C MET A 509 6.99 -12.12 -153.55
N GLU A 510 7.81 -12.66 -154.44
CA GLU A 510 8.13 -14.09 -154.52
C GLU A 510 9.18 -14.42 -153.43
N MET A 511 10.08 -13.48 -153.11
CA MET A 511 10.82 -13.43 -151.83
C MET A 511 9.97 -12.93 -150.64
N LEU A 512 8.68 -12.62 -150.86
CA LEU A 512 7.63 -12.59 -149.82
C LEU A 512 6.54 -13.64 -150.08
N LEU A 513 6.71 -14.58 -151.01
CA LEU A 513 6.19 -15.95 -150.88
C LEU A 513 7.20 -16.77 -150.07
N ALA A 514 8.49 -16.51 -150.26
CA ALA A 514 9.60 -16.92 -149.40
C ALA A 514 9.95 -15.88 -148.30
N GLN A 515 8.97 -15.06 -147.93
CA GLN A 515 8.80 -14.61 -146.54
C GLN A 515 7.41 -15.04 -146.03
N GLN A 516 6.31 -14.95 -146.82
CA GLN A 516 5.02 -15.63 -146.52
C GLN A 516 4.22 -16.06 -147.77
N GLY A 517 4.23 -17.36 -148.09
CA GLY A 517 3.62 -17.91 -149.32
C GLY A 517 2.74 -19.13 -149.05
N GLY A 518 1.72 -18.93 -148.22
CA GLY A 518 0.94 -20.00 -147.59
C GLY A 518 1.47 -20.27 -146.18
N GLN A 519 0.69 -20.09 -145.12
CA GLN A 519 -0.73 -19.77 -145.09
C GLN A 519 -1.06 -18.29 -145.32
N GLU A 520 -2.19 -18.04 -146.01
CA GLU A 520 -3.05 -16.92 -145.61
C GLU A 520 -3.58 -17.29 -144.21
N LEU A 521 -3.20 -16.54 -143.18
CA LEU A 521 -3.88 -16.68 -141.89
C LEU A 521 -5.29 -16.11 -142.06
N GLY A 522 -6.30 -16.98 -142.06
CA GLY A 522 -7.70 -16.55 -142.11
C GLY A 522 -8.03 -15.64 -140.92
N PRO A 523 -9.20 -14.96 -140.91
CA PRO A 523 -9.62 -14.14 -139.77
C PRO A 523 -9.53 -14.90 -138.44
N LEU A 524 -9.92 -16.19 -138.45
CA LEU A 524 -9.79 -17.13 -137.34
C LEU A 524 -8.36 -17.39 -136.88
N GLU A 525 -7.34 -17.33 -137.75
CA GLU A 525 -5.94 -17.55 -137.36
C GLU A 525 -5.25 -16.27 -136.88
N ILE A 526 -5.70 -15.10 -137.34
CA ILE A 526 -5.36 -13.82 -136.68
C ILE A 526 -6.03 -13.75 -135.31
N GLU A 527 -7.27 -14.21 -135.19
CA GLU A 527 -8.01 -14.28 -133.93
C GLU A 527 -7.44 -15.34 -132.99
N ILE A 528 -6.98 -16.51 -133.48
CA ILE A 528 -6.21 -17.48 -132.70
C ILE A 528 -4.88 -16.88 -132.25
N ASN A 529 -4.10 -16.22 -133.11
CA ASN A 529 -2.83 -15.61 -132.67
C ASN A 529 -3.03 -14.42 -131.71
N ARG A 530 -4.18 -13.74 -131.79
CA ARG A 530 -4.60 -12.76 -130.77
C ARG A 530 -4.98 -13.47 -129.48
N LEU A 531 -5.75 -14.55 -129.52
CA LEU A 531 -6.19 -15.31 -128.35
C LEU A 531 -5.04 -16.06 -127.68
N THR A 532 -4.07 -16.64 -128.41
CA THR A 532 -2.86 -17.23 -127.82
C THR A 532 -2.07 -16.16 -127.10
N LYS A 533 -1.85 -15.01 -127.74
CA LYS A 533 -1.15 -13.88 -127.12
C LYS A 533 -1.90 -13.30 -125.91
N GLU A 534 -3.23 -13.18 -125.97
CA GLU A 534 -4.05 -12.84 -124.80
C GLU A 534 -3.94 -13.92 -123.71
N THR A 535 -3.87 -15.22 -124.04
CA THR A 535 -3.63 -16.27 -123.03
C THR A 535 -2.19 -16.30 -122.50
N GLU A 536 -1.19 -15.91 -123.28
CA GLU A 536 0.21 -15.77 -122.87
C GLU A 536 0.36 -14.57 -121.93
N GLU A 537 -0.30 -13.44 -122.25
CA GLU A 537 -0.42 -12.27 -121.39
C GLU A 537 -1.17 -12.64 -120.10
N ARG A 538 -2.36 -13.27 -120.17
CA ARG A 538 -3.09 -13.81 -118.99
C ARG A 538 -2.28 -14.85 -118.21
N ASN A 539 -1.45 -15.68 -118.85
CA ASN A 539 -0.58 -16.65 -118.17
C ASN A 539 0.62 -15.97 -117.49
N SER A 540 1.12 -14.87 -118.05
CA SER A 540 2.15 -14.02 -117.44
C SER A 540 1.58 -13.22 -116.25
N GLU A 541 0.35 -12.73 -116.36
CA GLU A 541 -0.44 -12.15 -115.28
C GLU A 541 -0.69 -13.22 -114.19
N MET A 542 -1.15 -14.42 -114.55
CA MET A 542 -1.34 -15.53 -113.61
C MET A 542 -0.02 -15.94 -112.93
N MET A 543 1.11 -15.93 -113.63
CA MET A 543 2.43 -16.22 -113.06
C MET A 543 2.96 -15.10 -112.15
N THR A 544 2.66 -13.84 -112.47
CA THR A 544 3.04 -12.70 -111.62
C THR A 544 2.13 -12.61 -110.40
N LEU A 545 0.82 -12.82 -110.55
CA LEU A 545 -0.16 -12.96 -109.45
C LEU A 545 0.15 -14.18 -108.57
N GLN A 546 0.47 -15.34 -109.13
CA GLN A 546 0.86 -16.52 -108.36
C GLN A 546 2.16 -16.27 -107.58
N LYS A 547 3.16 -15.59 -108.19
CA LYS A 547 4.39 -15.18 -107.50
C LYS A 547 4.14 -14.11 -106.43
N GLN A 548 3.24 -13.15 -106.68
CA GLN A 548 2.82 -12.14 -105.71
C GLN A 548 2.08 -12.80 -104.53
N TRP A 549 1.18 -13.75 -104.78
CA TRP A 549 0.47 -14.52 -103.75
C TRP A 549 1.44 -15.32 -102.88
N LEU A 550 2.43 -16.00 -103.47
CA LEU A 550 3.48 -16.72 -102.71
C LEU A 550 4.38 -15.76 -101.91
N ASN A 551 4.73 -14.61 -102.48
CA ASN A 551 5.43 -13.57 -101.74
C ASN A 551 4.58 -13.07 -100.57
N LEU A 552 3.30 -12.78 -100.78
CA LEU A 552 2.35 -12.34 -99.76
C LEU A 552 2.10 -13.42 -98.69
N GLN A 553 2.09 -14.71 -99.05
CA GLN A 553 2.02 -15.83 -98.10
C GLN A 553 3.31 -15.95 -97.28
N LYS A 554 4.49 -15.78 -97.91
CA LYS A 554 5.78 -15.75 -97.23
C LYS A 554 5.90 -14.56 -96.29
N GLU A 555 5.47 -13.38 -96.71
CA GLU A 555 5.36 -12.14 -95.93
C GLU A 555 4.37 -12.33 -94.76
N LEU A 556 3.16 -12.80 -95.03
CA LEU A 556 2.15 -13.07 -93.99
C LEU A 556 2.68 -14.06 -92.94
N VAL A 557 3.31 -15.15 -93.35
CA VAL A 557 3.89 -16.11 -92.40
C VAL A 557 5.25 -15.64 -91.84
N LYS A 558 5.86 -14.55 -92.33
CA LYS A 558 6.96 -13.85 -91.63
C LYS A 558 6.35 -12.96 -90.54
N LEU A 559 5.26 -12.25 -90.85
CA LEU A 559 4.52 -11.41 -89.92
C LEU A 559 3.85 -12.24 -88.81
N THR A 560 3.37 -13.46 -89.08
CA THR A 560 2.92 -14.36 -88.00
C THR A 560 4.08 -14.82 -87.11
N HIS A 561 5.25 -15.13 -87.67
CA HIS A 561 6.41 -15.52 -86.87
C HIS A 561 6.92 -14.33 -86.03
N SER A 562 7.02 -13.12 -86.61
CA SER A 562 7.39 -11.92 -85.87
C SER A 562 6.34 -11.53 -84.82
N ARG A 563 5.05 -11.76 -85.09
CA ARG A 563 3.97 -11.66 -84.09
C ARG A 563 4.13 -12.68 -82.96
N GLU A 564 4.52 -13.91 -83.27
CA GLU A 564 4.80 -14.96 -82.28
C GLU A 564 6.03 -14.59 -81.40
N GLU A 565 7.08 -14.03 -81.98
CA GLU A 565 8.25 -13.48 -81.27
C GLU A 565 7.89 -12.25 -80.41
N GLN A 566 7.03 -11.35 -80.93
CA GLN A 566 6.51 -10.20 -80.20
C GLN A 566 5.60 -10.61 -79.03
N ILE A 567 4.81 -11.69 -79.18
CA ILE A 567 4.04 -12.27 -78.08
C ILE A 567 4.97 -12.90 -77.03
N ALA A 568 5.96 -13.69 -77.45
CA ALA A 568 6.92 -14.31 -76.54
C ALA A 568 7.73 -13.27 -75.74
N SER A 569 8.18 -12.19 -76.40
CA SER A 569 8.86 -11.07 -75.73
C SER A 569 7.93 -10.23 -74.85
N LEU A 570 6.66 -10.04 -75.22
CA LEU A 570 5.64 -9.45 -74.33
C LEU A 570 5.42 -10.30 -73.07
N ASP A 571 5.34 -11.62 -73.19
CA ASP A 571 5.15 -12.51 -72.06
C ASP A 571 6.42 -12.61 -71.18
N MET A 572 7.61 -12.50 -71.76
CA MET A 572 8.85 -12.30 -71.01
C MET A 572 8.87 -10.96 -70.27
N LEU A 573 8.37 -9.87 -70.87
CA LEU A 573 8.21 -8.57 -70.20
C LEU A 573 7.16 -8.63 -69.07
N LYS A 574 6.03 -9.31 -69.26
CA LYS A 574 5.05 -9.57 -68.18
C LYS A 574 5.67 -10.39 -67.04
N LYS A 575 6.46 -11.42 -67.37
CA LYS A 575 7.24 -12.21 -66.39
C LYS A 575 8.27 -11.33 -65.64
N GLN A 576 8.95 -10.40 -66.31
CA GLN A 576 9.82 -9.42 -65.64
C GLN A 576 9.06 -8.44 -64.75
N ILE A 577 7.94 -7.87 -65.21
CA ILE A 577 7.12 -6.92 -64.45
C ILE A 577 6.58 -7.56 -63.17
N THR A 578 6.05 -8.79 -63.26
CA THR A 578 5.57 -9.53 -62.08
C THR A 578 6.70 -9.90 -61.11
N ILE A 579 7.90 -10.23 -61.60
CA ILE A 579 9.10 -10.39 -60.76
C ILE A 579 9.48 -9.08 -60.07
N MET A 580 9.45 -7.94 -60.76
CA MET A 580 9.76 -6.62 -60.18
C MET A 580 8.72 -6.19 -59.13
N GLN A 581 7.42 -6.43 -59.39
CA GLN A 581 6.34 -6.20 -58.43
C GLN A 581 6.52 -7.08 -57.18
N GLN A 582 6.85 -8.37 -57.33
CA GLN A 582 7.17 -9.22 -56.18
C GLN A 582 8.44 -8.77 -55.44
N LYS A 583 9.46 -8.23 -56.12
CA LYS A 583 10.64 -7.65 -55.46
C LYS A 583 10.28 -6.40 -54.66
N LYS A 584 9.46 -5.50 -55.22
CA LYS A 584 8.93 -4.32 -54.53
C LYS A 584 8.15 -4.71 -53.26
N ILE A 585 7.20 -5.64 -53.36
CA ILE A 585 6.40 -6.10 -52.22
C ILE A 585 7.28 -6.75 -51.13
N ARG A 586 8.37 -7.43 -51.51
CA ARG A 586 9.36 -7.96 -50.55
C ARG A 586 10.13 -6.84 -49.84
N THR A 587 10.60 -5.82 -50.54
CA THR A 587 11.34 -4.71 -49.91
C THR A 587 10.47 -3.75 -49.09
N GLU A 588 9.19 -3.58 -49.45
CA GLU A 588 8.22 -2.85 -48.64
C GLU A 588 7.96 -3.56 -47.31
N LYS A 589 7.64 -4.87 -47.33
CA LYS A 589 7.49 -5.68 -46.11
C LYS A 589 8.73 -5.66 -45.22
N GLN A 590 9.92 -5.60 -45.80
CA GLN A 590 11.17 -5.52 -45.04
C GLN A 590 11.31 -4.16 -44.32
N LYS A 591 10.91 -3.05 -44.95
CA LYS A 591 10.84 -1.72 -44.30
C LYS A 591 9.77 -1.64 -43.21
N ASP A 592 8.66 -2.35 -43.36
CA ASP A 592 7.63 -2.42 -42.32
C ASP A 592 8.11 -3.24 -41.11
N ILE A 593 8.87 -4.32 -41.32
CA ILE A 593 9.57 -5.03 -40.24
C ILE A 593 10.59 -4.12 -39.55
N GLU A 594 11.40 -3.35 -40.28
CA GLU A 594 12.30 -2.36 -39.68
C GLU A 594 11.58 -1.25 -38.90
N ARG A 595 10.36 -0.85 -39.32
CA ARG A 595 9.51 0.07 -38.57
C ARG A 595 8.98 -0.57 -37.29
N HIS A 596 8.50 -1.81 -37.35
CA HIS A 596 8.07 -2.54 -36.16
C HIS A 596 9.22 -2.78 -35.16
N MET A 597 10.43 -3.11 -35.64
CA MET A 597 11.61 -3.23 -34.79
C MET A 597 12.01 -1.89 -34.16
N ARG A 598 11.93 -0.78 -34.91
CA ARG A 598 12.15 0.58 -34.36
C ARG A 598 11.09 0.96 -33.34
N ASN A 599 9.83 0.61 -33.56
CA ASN A 599 8.75 0.84 -32.60
C ASN A 599 8.97 0.02 -31.32
N MET A 600 9.23 -1.29 -31.42
CA MET A 600 9.57 -2.11 -30.23
C MET A 600 10.81 -1.58 -29.51
N SER A 601 11.84 -1.13 -30.23
CA SER A 601 13.04 -0.55 -29.61
C SER A 601 12.71 0.75 -28.86
N ASN A 602 11.89 1.63 -29.46
CA ASN A 602 11.38 2.83 -28.79
C ASN A 602 10.51 2.48 -27.57
N ASP A 603 9.70 1.43 -27.63
CA ASP A 603 8.82 1.00 -26.55
C ASP A 603 9.60 0.29 -25.41
N LEU A 604 10.67 -0.43 -25.73
CA LEU A 604 11.67 -0.93 -24.78
C LEU A 604 12.43 0.22 -24.10
N ILE A 605 12.80 1.27 -24.85
CA ILE A 605 13.40 2.48 -24.28
C ILE A 605 12.41 3.20 -23.36
N LYS A 606 11.13 3.33 -23.73
CA LYS A 606 10.08 3.86 -22.83
C LYS A 606 9.92 3.00 -21.59
N LEU A 607 9.88 1.67 -21.72
CA LEU A 607 9.81 0.74 -20.59
C LEU A 607 11.00 0.90 -19.66
N ASN A 608 12.23 0.94 -20.17
CA ASN A 608 13.42 1.16 -19.36
C ASN A 608 13.42 2.55 -18.67
N VAL A 609 12.93 3.60 -19.34
CA VAL A 609 12.75 4.92 -18.72
C VAL A 609 11.68 4.91 -17.63
N LEU A 610 10.58 4.16 -17.81
CA LEU A 610 9.54 3.99 -16.79
C LEU A 610 10.01 3.13 -15.62
N ILE A 611 10.75 2.05 -15.88
CA ILE A 611 11.38 1.20 -14.86
C ILE A 611 12.39 2.03 -14.04
N ASN A 612 13.27 2.78 -14.69
CA ASN A 612 14.24 3.63 -13.98
C ASN A 612 13.56 4.72 -13.14
N LYS A 613 12.47 5.33 -13.63
CA LYS A 613 11.66 6.28 -12.84
C LYS A 613 10.92 5.62 -11.68
N ASN A 614 10.40 4.41 -11.89
CA ASN A 614 9.71 3.67 -10.84
C ASN A 614 10.71 3.24 -9.76
N ASN A 615 11.90 2.79 -10.15
CA ASN A 615 13.00 2.48 -9.24
C ASN A 615 13.48 3.72 -8.48
N SER A 616 13.69 4.86 -9.13
CA SER A 616 14.07 6.09 -8.41
C SER A 616 12.98 6.55 -7.45
N SER A 617 11.69 6.46 -7.82
CA SER A 617 10.59 6.75 -6.89
C SER A 617 10.47 5.73 -5.76
N PHE A 618 10.85 4.47 -5.99
CA PHE A 618 10.90 3.43 -4.96
C PHE A 618 12.05 3.69 -3.99
N GLU A 619 13.24 4.05 -4.49
CA GLU A 619 14.38 4.47 -3.67
C GLU A 619 14.05 5.74 -2.87
N GLU A 620 13.45 6.76 -3.49
CA GLU A 620 12.96 7.97 -2.80
C GLU A 620 11.96 7.65 -1.68
N LEU A 621 10.99 6.76 -1.93
CA LEU A 621 10.04 6.29 -0.92
C LEU A 621 10.72 5.43 0.17
N GLN A 622 11.72 4.63 -0.18
CA GLN A 622 12.48 3.82 0.78
C GLN A 622 13.33 4.72 1.69
N TYR A 623 14.02 5.72 1.14
CA TYR A 623 14.73 6.73 1.93
C TYR A 623 13.76 7.56 2.77
N GLY A 624 12.60 7.95 2.24
CA GLY A 624 11.55 8.64 2.99
C GLY A 624 11.01 7.82 4.17
N ASN A 625 10.79 6.53 3.98
CA ASN A 625 10.41 5.61 5.06
C ASN A 625 11.53 5.47 6.10
N ILE A 626 12.79 5.33 5.68
CA ILE A 626 13.94 5.25 6.61
C ILE A 626 14.10 6.56 7.40
N ILE A 627 13.90 7.72 6.78
CA ILE A 627 13.97 9.04 7.46
C ILE A 627 12.84 9.16 8.48
N THR A 628 11.59 8.88 8.09
CA THR A 628 10.44 8.97 9.00
C THR A 628 10.49 7.93 10.11
N GLU A 629 10.95 6.70 9.86
CA GLU A 629 11.23 5.70 10.90
C GLU A 629 12.27 6.21 11.90
N ASN A 630 13.37 6.82 11.42
CA ASN A 630 14.37 7.42 12.30
C ASN A 630 13.82 8.62 13.09
N GLU A 631 12.91 9.40 12.52
CA GLU A 631 12.22 10.49 13.23
C GLU A 631 11.24 9.97 14.28
N PHE A 632 10.47 8.92 13.99
CA PHE A 632 9.64 8.23 14.97
C PHE A 632 10.50 7.67 16.11
N VAL A 633 11.61 6.97 15.82
CA VAL A 633 12.53 6.44 16.84
C VAL A 633 13.18 7.56 17.68
N ARG A 634 13.50 8.72 17.10
CA ARG A 634 13.97 9.89 17.86
C ARG A 634 12.87 10.45 18.77
N SER A 635 11.65 10.60 18.26
CA SER A 635 10.52 11.14 19.04
C SER A 635 10.12 10.19 20.19
N LEU A 636 10.19 8.88 19.96
CA LEU A 636 9.94 7.84 20.95
C LEU A 636 11.01 7.90 22.05
N LYS A 637 12.30 8.00 21.69
CA LYS A 637 13.40 8.18 22.67
C LYS A 637 13.32 9.49 23.45
N ALA A 638 12.79 10.56 22.87
CA ALA A 638 12.53 11.81 23.57
C ALA A 638 11.41 11.62 24.61
N ALA A 639 10.29 10.99 24.23
CA ALA A 639 9.19 10.68 25.13
C ALA A 639 9.58 9.67 26.24
N GLU A 640 10.43 8.69 25.94
CA GLU A 640 11.04 7.79 26.95
C GLU A 640 11.86 8.59 27.96
N LYS A 641 12.71 9.52 27.50
CA LYS A 641 13.51 10.38 28.38
C LYS A 641 12.64 11.29 29.24
N GLU A 642 11.62 11.93 28.67
CA GLU A 642 10.65 12.73 29.42
C GLU A 642 9.91 11.88 30.46
N SER A 643 9.52 10.65 30.12
CA SER A 643 8.88 9.73 31.05
C SER A 643 9.82 9.28 32.18
N VAL A 644 11.11 9.08 31.92
CA VAL A 644 12.12 8.77 32.95
C VAL A 644 12.32 9.97 33.88
N GLU A 645 12.50 11.19 33.34
CA GLU A 645 12.61 12.39 34.17
C GLU A 645 11.36 12.65 35.03
N MET A 646 10.17 12.36 34.49
CA MET A 646 8.91 12.46 35.27
C MET A 646 8.80 11.36 36.34
N GLN A 647 9.33 10.17 36.09
CA GLN A 647 9.43 9.10 37.08
C GLN A 647 10.45 9.45 38.19
N GLU A 648 11.59 10.06 37.85
CA GLU A 648 12.58 10.54 38.81
C GLU A 648 12.01 11.66 39.71
N ARG A 649 11.29 12.63 39.11
CA ARG A 649 10.55 13.67 39.86
C ARG A 649 9.48 13.06 40.77
N HIS A 650 8.78 12.03 40.31
CA HIS A 650 7.81 11.31 41.16
C HIS A 650 8.51 10.62 42.34
N SER A 651 9.64 9.93 42.11
CA SER A 651 10.42 9.29 43.17
C SER A 651 10.90 10.30 44.22
N GLN A 652 11.42 11.44 43.78
CA GLN A 652 11.84 12.56 44.66
C GLN A 652 10.65 13.06 45.51
N LEU A 653 9.49 13.31 44.90
CA LEU A 653 8.29 13.73 45.62
C LEU A 653 7.75 12.66 46.58
N THR A 654 7.94 11.37 46.30
CA THR A 654 7.61 10.31 47.27
C THR A 654 8.58 10.25 48.44
N GLU A 655 9.89 10.41 48.21
CA GLU A 655 10.89 10.51 49.29
C GLU A 655 10.66 11.75 50.18
N GLU A 656 10.35 12.90 49.57
CA GLU A 656 10.00 14.12 50.31
C GLU A 656 8.72 13.95 51.13
N LYS A 657 7.69 13.31 50.57
CA LYS A 657 6.46 12.97 51.29
C LYS A 657 6.73 12.02 52.45
N GLU A 658 7.57 11.00 52.29
CA GLU A 658 7.92 10.06 53.34
C GLU A 658 8.69 10.75 54.47
N ARG A 659 9.71 11.56 54.15
CA ARG A 659 10.41 12.41 55.15
C ARG A 659 9.46 13.37 55.89
N LEU A 660 8.46 13.93 55.20
CA LEU A 660 7.45 14.78 55.83
C LEU A 660 6.49 14.00 56.73
N LEU A 661 6.13 12.76 56.37
CA LEU A 661 5.34 11.87 57.22
C LEU A 661 6.13 11.45 58.47
N ASP A 662 7.41 11.09 58.33
CA ASP A 662 8.27 10.75 59.47
C ASP A 662 8.39 11.94 60.44
N SER A 663 8.65 13.15 59.93
CA SER A 663 8.72 14.35 60.79
C SER A 663 7.38 14.76 61.41
N LEU A 664 6.24 14.46 60.76
CA LEU A 664 4.91 14.61 61.37
C LEU A 664 4.72 13.60 62.51
N VAL A 665 5.09 12.33 62.31
CA VAL A 665 5.02 11.29 63.34
C VAL A 665 5.94 11.61 64.51
N GLU A 666 7.14 12.15 64.28
CA GLU A 666 8.02 12.65 65.35
C GLU A 666 7.37 13.81 66.13
N ALA A 667 6.72 14.76 65.44
CA ALA A 667 6.01 15.86 66.08
C ALA A 667 4.81 15.37 66.92
N GLU A 668 4.03 14.40 66.43
CA GLU A 668 2.95 13.74 67.18
C GLU A 668 3.49 13.03 68.44
N HIS A 669 4.62 12.34 68.34
CA HIS A 669 5.29 11.74 69.52
C HIS A 669 5.72 12.79 70.54
N GLN A 670 6.25 13.94 70.11
CA GLN A 670 6.59 15.03 71.01
C GLN A 670 5.34 15.61 71.70
N ILE A 671 4.24 15.81 70.98
CA ILE A 671 2.97 16.28 71.55
C ILE A 671 2.49 15.30 72.62
N MET A 672 2.43 14.00 72.32
CA MET A 672 2.03 12.95 73.28
C MET A 672 2.92 12.91 74.54
N LEU A 673 4.23 13.13 74.39
CA LEU A 673 5.15 13.23 75.52
C LEU A 673 4.88 14.46 76.41
N TRP A 674 4.59 15.62 75.80
CA TRP A 674 4.24 16.83 76.53
C TRP A 674 2.87 16.73 77.20
N GLU A 675 1.86 16.16 76.55
CA GLU A 675 0.55 15.90 77.15
C GLU A 675 0.67 14.98 78.38
N LYS A 676 1.41 13.87 78.27
CA LYS A 676 1.64 12.95 79.41
C LYS A 676 2.38 13.63 80.57
N LYS A 677 3.32 14.54 80.28
CA LYS A 677 4.04 15.33 81.28
C LYS A 677 3.14 16.39 81.94
N ILE A 678 2.22 16.99 81.19
CA ILE A 678 1.18 17.89 81.70
C ILE A 678 0.17 17.12 82.57
N GLN A 679 -0.20 15.89 82.17
CA GLN A 679 -1.08 15.04 82.97
C GLN A 679 -0.44 14.65 84.30
N LEU A 680 0.78 14.13 84.30
CA LEU A 680 1.50 13.78 85.53
C LEU A 680 1.67 14.98 86.48
N THR A 681 1.90 16.18 85.96
CA THR A 681 2.00 17.40 86.80
C THR A 681 0.65 17.91 87.31
N ARG A 682 -0.46 17.62 86.63
CA ARG A 682 -1.83 17.83 87.17
C ARG A 682 -2.16 16.80 88.26
N GLU A 683 -1.83 15.53 88.05
CA GLU A 683 -2.07 14.44 88.99
C GLU A 683 -1.23 14.60 90.27
N MET A 684 0.07 14.94 90.14
CA MET A 684 0.91 15.31 91.29
C MET A 684 0.37 16.52 92.05
N ARG A 685 -0.16 17.53 91.35
CA ARG A 685 -0.78 18.69 92.02
C ARG A 685 -2.05 18.28 92.76
N ALA A 686 -2.95 17.54 92.13
CA ALA A 686 -4.19 17.06 92.77
C ALA A 686 -3.93 16.14 93.99
N ALA A 687 -2.80 15.42 94.01
CA ALA A 687 -2.38 14.63 95.17
C ALA A 687 -1.78 15.47 96.31
N VAL A 688 -1.18 16.63 96.01
CA VAL A 688 -0.67 17.59 97.00
C VAL A 688 -1.77 18.52 97.52
N ASP A 689 -2.70 18.93 96.67
CA ASP A 689 -3.84 19.82 96.99
C ASP A 689 -5.01 19.06 97.65
N SER A 690 -4.78 17.86 98.20
CA SER A 690 -5.82 17.06 98.88
C SER A 690 -5.99 17.50 100.34
N GLU A 691 -7.09 18.20 100.64
CA GLU A 691 -7.36 18.97 101.88
C GLU A 691 -7.34 18.15 103.21
N THR A 692 -7.08 16.84 103.16
CA THR A 692 -7.13 15.91 104.31
C THR A 692 -6.11 16.20 105.42
N GLU A 693 -5.02 16.92 105.18
CA GLU A 693 -4.03 17.26 106.22
C GLU A 693 -4.25 18.63 106.89
N GLU A 694 -4.96 19.57 106.25
CA GLU A 694 -5.13 20.92 106.82
C GLU A 694 -6.16 20.98 107.96
N GLY A 695 -7.18 20.10 107.93
CA GLY A 695 -8.30 20.13 108.87
C GLY A 695 -7.90 19.93 110.33
N GLU A 696 -6.99 18.98 110.61
CA GLU A 696 -6.55 18.67 111.98
C GLU A 696 -5.68 19.79 112.57
N ILE A 697 -4.84 20.41 111.74
CA ILE A 697 -3.95 21.53 112.12
C ILE A 697 -4.77 22.78 112.47
N GLN A 698 -5.86 23.04 111.72
CA GLN A 698 -6.78 24.15 112.01
C GLN A 698 -7.47 23.95 113.38
N ALA A 699 -7.94 22.74 113.68
CA ALA A 699 -8.64 22.42 114.91
C ALA A 699 -7.77 22.71 116.15
N MET A 700 -6.54 22.19 116.20
CA MET A 700 -5.61 22.40 117.32
C MET A 700 -5.31 23.88 117.59
N ARG A 701 -5.22 24.72 116.55
CA ARG A 701 -4.94 26.16 116.68
C ARG A 701 -6.08 26.93 117.34
N THR A 702 -7.34 26.53 117.14
CA THR A 702 -8.49 27.27 117.70
C THR A 702 -8.64 27.15 119.21
N GLU A 703 -8.34 25.99 119.79
CA GLU A 703 -8.55 25.76 121.23
C GLU A 703 -7.46 26.44 122.09
N VAL A 704 -6.21 26.51 121.60
CA VAL A 704 -5.13 27.28 122.24
C VAL A 704 -5.50 28.76 122.38
N HIS A 705 -6.18 29.33 121.37
CA HIS A 705 -6.59 30.74 121.40
C HIS A 705 -7.73 31.01 122.41
N ARG A 706 -8.66 30.06 122.57
CA ARG A 706 -9.79 30.15 123.53
C ARG A 706 -9.34 30.31 124.98
N MET A 707 -8.31 29.57 125.39
CA MET A 707 -7.76 29.67 126.75
C MET A 707 -7.15 31.05 127.04
N GLN A 708 -6.44 31.64 126.07
CA GLN A 708 -5.75 32.92 126.25
C GLN A 708 -6.72 34.11 126.42
N VAL A 709 -7.87 34.11 125.72
CA VAL A 709 -8.84 35.22 125.78
C VAL A 709 -9.52 35.33 127.15
N ARG A 710 -9.82 34.21 127.83
CA ARG A 710 -10.46 34.23 129.17
C ARG A 710 -9.59 34.89 130.24
N TYR A 711 -8.26 34.72 130.19
CA TYR A 711 -7.33 35.34 131.14
C TYR A 711 -7.30 36.88 131.04
N GLY A 712 -7.40 37.42 129.82
CA GLY A 712 -7.31 38.87 129.57
C GLY A 712 -8.51 39.71 130.00
N GLN A 713 -9.66 39.10 130.32
CA GLN A 713 -10.90 39.82 130.62
C GLN A 713 -11.06 40.17 132.11
N LEU A 714 -10.67 39.29 133.04
CA LEU A 714 -10.80 39.56 134.49
C LEU A 714 -9.98 40.78 134.94
N MET A 715 -8.73 40.90 134.46
CA MET A 715 -7.79 41.93 134.94
C MET A 715 -8.28 43.38 134.68
N LYS A 716 -9.09 43.62 133.65
CA LYS A 716 -9.47 44.99 133.23
C LYS A 716 -10.60 45.62 134.04
N GLN A 717 -11.41 44.84 134.76
CA GLN A 717 -12.53 45.38 135.54
C GLN A 717 -12.11 45.86 136.93
N GLN A 718 -11.06 45.28 137.52
CA GLN A 718 -10.63 45.60 138.89
C GLN A 718 -9.94 46.98 139.02
N GLU A 719 -9.32 47.47 137.94
CA GLU A 719 -8.38 48.61 138.01
C GLU A 719 -9.04 50.00 137.85
N LYS A 720 -10.27 50.08 137.33
CA LYS A 720 -10.93 51.36 137.07
C LYS A 720 -11.46 52.02 138.35
N MET A 721 -11.91 51.22 139.31
CA MET A 721 -12.58 51.66 140.55
C MET A 721 -11.62 52.15 141.65
N ILE A 722 -10.30 52.06 141.44
CA ILE A 722 -9.28 52.50 142.41
C ILE A 722 -8.99 54.00 142.31
N ARG A 723 -8.99 54.55 141.08
CA ARG A 723 -8.34 55.84 140.77
C ARG A 723 -9.06 57.07 141.33
N ASP A 724 -10.38 57.06 141.36
CA ASP A 724 -11.18 58.25 141.75
C ASP A 724 -11.21 58.46 143.28
N MET A 725 -10.93 57.41 144.05
CA MET A 725 -11.06 57.40 145.52
C MET A 725 -9.82 57.96 146.25
N GLU A 726 -8.67 58.04 145.57
CA GLU A 726 -7.40 58.49 146.16
C GLU A 726 -7.25 60.02 146.20
N ALA A 727 -7.87 60.72 145.25
CA ALA A 727 -7.77 62.17 145.08
C ALA A 727 -8.40 63.01 146.22
N SER A 728 -9.03 62.37 147.21
CA SER A 728 -9.62 62.99 148.40
C SER A 728 -8.67 62.96 149.61
N VAL A 729 -7.91 61.87 149.83
CA VAL A 729 -6.94 61.76 150.94
C VAL A 729 -5.77 62.71 150.75
N SER A 730 -5.25 62.82 149.53
CA SER A 730 -4.11 63.67 149.19
C SER A 730 -4.36 65.17 149.44
N ARG A 731 -5.61 65.59 149.71
CA ARG A 731 -5.99 66.96 150.11
C ARG A 731 -6.07 67.19 151.62
N ARG A 732 -6.01 66.14 152.45
CA ARG A 732 -5.77 66.25 153.91
C ARG A 732 -4.32 65.96 154.25
N GLU A 733 -3.70 65.00 153.57
CA GLU A 733 -2.28 64.65 153.76
C GLU A 733 -1.35 65.83 153.42
N THR A 734 -1.68 66.62 152.39
CA THR A 734 -0.99 67.89 152.05
C THR A 734 -1.12 68.98 153.12
N ILE A 735 -2.11 68.92 154.03
CA ILE A 735 -2.24 69.89 155.13
C ILE A 735 -1.32 69.50 156.30
N ALA A 736 -1.22 68.20 156.62
CA ALA A 736 -0.23 67.72 157.58
C ALA A 736 1.21 67.88 157.07
N ILE A 737 1.44 67.55 155.79
CA ILE A 737 2.72 67.75 155.11
C ILE A 737 3.01 69.24 154.87
N HIS A 738 2.06 70.17 155.01
CA HIS A 738 2.39 71.60 155.06
C HIS A 738 3.14 72.00 156.34
N GLY A 739 2.99 71.23 157.42
CA GLY A 739 3.75 71.42 158.67
C GLY A 739 5.18 70.87 158.61
N GLU A 740 5.37 69.69 158.01
CA GLU A 740 6.71 69.09 157.85
C GLU A 740 7.42 69.54 156.54
N GLY A 741 6.66 70.17 155.63
CA GLY A 741 7.04 70.57 154.28
C GLY A 741 7.99 71.77 154.17
N GLN A 742 8.41 72.38 155.27
CA GLN A 742 9.63 73.21 155.24
C GLN A 742 10.87 72.39 154.83
N ASN A 743 10.81 71.05 154.91
CA ASN A 743 11.80 70.15 154.29
C ASN A 743 11.31 69.50 152.97
N LYS A 744 10.92 70.36 152.03
CA LYS A 744 11.11 70.19 150.56
C LYS A 744 10.17 69.20 149.83
N THR A 745 8.99 69.74 149.51
CA THR A 745 8.42 69.79 148.14
C THR A 745 8.40 68.51 147.29
N ASP A 746 7.19 67.94 147.21
CA ASP A 746 6.47 67.60 145.98
C ASP A 746 7.17 66.92 144.79
N LYS A 747 6.67 65.71 144.51
CA LYS A 747 6.74 65.05 143.20
C LYS A 747 5.86 65.81 142.19
N ASN A 748 6.27 65.83 140.91
CA ASN A 748 5.46 65.53 139.70
C ASN A 748 6.21 66.02 138.41
N PRO A 749 5.84 65.61 137.19
CA PRO A 749 6.02 64.23 136.72
C PRO A 749 6.63 64.13 135.29
N ILE A 750 7.03 62.91 134.89
CA ILE A 750 7.14 62.41 133.49
C ILE A 750 7.71 63.37 132.43
N THR A 751 8.98 63.21 132.00
CA THR A 751 9.38 63.64 130.64
C THR A 751 10.62 62.96 130.05
N ARG A 752 10.63 62.88 128.70
CA ARG A 752 11.78 62.90 127.78
C ARG A 752 12.67 61.65 127.60
N SER A 753 12.95 60.83 128.63
CA SER A 753 13.85 59.66 128.51
C SER A 753 13.30 58.55 127.59
N ASP A 754 12.10 58.06 127.85
CA ASP A 754 11.53 56.90 127.11
C ASP A 754 11.21 57.24 125.66
N PHE A 755 10.87 58.50 125.39
CA PHE A 755 10.77 59.04 124.04
C PHE A 755 12.13 59.07 123.31
N HIS A 756 13.24 59.30 124.02
CA HIS A 756 14.57 59.18 123.39
C HIS A 756 14.93 57.74 123.05
N ARG A 757 14.66 56.77 123.94
CA ARG A 757 14.94 55.36 123.64
C ARG A 757 14.12 54.86 122.45
N LYS A 758 12.80 55.10 122.45
CA LYS A 758 11.95 54.79 121.28
C LYS A 758 12.35 55.56 120.02
N LYS A 759 12.79 56.83 120.12
CA LYS A 759 13.29 57.59 118.96
C LYS A 759 14.63 57.07 118.44
N GLN A 760 15.45 56.44 119.27
CA GLN A 760 16.73 55.84 118.86
C GLN A 760 16.54 54.44 118.27
N GLU A 761 15.65 53.63 118.84
CA GLU A 761 15.16 52.35 118.28
C GLU A 761 14.46 52.59 116.93
N LEU A 762 13.58 53.59 116.82
CA LEU A 762 12.96 53.99 115.55
C LEU A 762 13.97 54.57 114.55
N ARG A 763 15.02 55.29 114.98
CA ARG A 763 16.09 55.75 114.07
C ARG A 763 16.92 54.60 113.51
N LYS A 764 17.20 53.55 114.30
CA LYS A 764 17.82 52.32 113.77
C LYS A 764 16.90 51.64 112.76
N LYS A 765 15.64 51.42 113.11
CA LYS A 765 14.66 50.83 112.19
C LYS A 765 14.47 51.65 110.92
N ILE A 766 14.46 52.99 111.01
CA ILE A 766 14.42 53.87 109.83
C ILE A 766 15.69 53.70 108.99
N SER A 767 16.89 53.64 109.59
CA SER A 767 18.14 53.38 108.87
C SER A 767 18.21 51.99 108.22
N GLU A 768 17.64 50.97 108.87
CA GLU A 768 17.53 49.60 108.36
C GLU A 768 16.51 49.55 107.21
N THR A 769 15.34 50.19 107.35
CA THR A 769 14.41 50.35 106.23
C THR A 769 14.96 51.23 105.12
N GLN A 770 15.82 52.21 105.40
CA GLN A 770 16.45 53.03 104.35
C GLN A 770 17.51 52.27 103.56
N LYS A 771 18.25 51.35 104.19
CA LYS A 771 19.08 50.38 103.45
C LYS A 771 18.22 49.42 102.64
N ASN A 772 17.19 48.82 103.25
CA ASN A 772 16.30 47.91 102.53
C ASN A 772 15.57 48.62 101.39
N ILE A 773 15.21 49.90 101.54
CA ILE A 773 14.67 50.74 100.46
C ILE A 773 15.75 50.95 99.39
N GLN A 774 16.99 51.34 99.73
CA GLN A 774 18.06 51.50 98.73
C GLN A 774 18.45 50.20 98.00
N ASP A 775 18.30 49.04 98.63
CA ASP A 775 18.52 47.74 98.01
C ASP A 775 17.29 47.31 97.19
N CYS A 776 16.07 47.62 97.64
CA CYS A 776 14.85 47.52 96.81
C CYS A 776 14.93 48.45 95.59
N ASP A 777 15.38 49.70 95.73
CA ASP A 777 15.51 50.69 94.66
C ASP A 777 16.49 50.19 93.57
N LYS A 778 17.57 49.49 93.96
CA LYS A 778 18.45 48.79 92.99
C LYS A 778 17.70 47.67 92.28
N THR A 779 17.00 46.80 93.00
CA THR A 779 16.21 45.74 92.35
C THR A 779 15.06 46.29 91.50
N ILE A 780 14.53 47.47 91.83
CA ILE A 780 13.52 48.18 91.02
C ILE A 780 14.18 48.72 89.75
N LEU A 781 15.35 49.36 89.82
CA LEU A 781 16.09 49.80 88.63
C LEU A 781 16.54 48.63 87.73
N GLU A 782 16.92 47.49 88.32
CA GLU A 782 17.21 46.26 87.59
C GLU A 782 15.93 45.69 86.94
N LEU A 783 14.82 45.65 87.67
CA LEU A 783 13.51 45.22 87.14
C LEU A 783 12.99 46.16 86.06
N GLU A 784 13.12 47.48 86.20
CA GLU A 784 12.81 48.49 85.19
C GLU A 784 13.68 48.31 83.94
N GLY A 785 14.96 47.94 84.09
CA GLY A 785 15.83 47.54 82.97
C GLY A 785 15.35 46.26 82.26
N THR A 786 14.89 45.25 83.02
CA THR A 786 14.26 44.05 82.41
C THR A 786 12.90 44.37 81.78
N GLN A 787 12.13 45.29 82.36
CA GLN A 787 10.84 45.73 81.83
C GLN A 787 11.00 46.54 80.55
N ALA A 788 12.03 47.38 80.45
CA ALA A 788 12.36 48.12 79.23
C ALA A 788 12.73 47.16 78.08
N SER A 789 13.60 46.18 78.33
CA SER A 789 13.99 45.17 77.33
C SER A 789 12.87 44.19 76.98
N LEU A 790 12.01 43.82 77.93
CA LEU A 790 10.77 43.09 77.67
C LEU A 790 9.74 43.93 76.89
N SER A 791 9.67 45.24 77.12
CA SER A 791 8.77 46.13 76.35
C SER A 791 9.22 46.32 74.91
N ALA A 792 10.54 46.39 74.66
CA ALA A 792 11.12 46.41 73.32
C ALA A 792 10.78 45.12 72.56
N THR A 793 11.11 43.96 73.13
CA THR A 793 10.80 42.64 72.52
C THR A 793 9.29 42.35 72.43
N PHE A 794 8.45 42.97 73.27
CA PHE A 794 7.00 42.96 73.10
C PHE A 794 6.55 43.82 71.90
N SER A 795 7.16 45.00 71.69
CA SER A 795 6.85 45.84 70.53
C SER A 795 7.25 45.18 69.20
N GLU A 796 8.41 44.52 69.13
CA GLU A 796 8.83 43.71 67.98
C GLU A 796 7.83 42.58 67.68
N LYS A 797 7.34 41.88 68.72
CA LYS A 797 6.28 40.88 68.57
C LYS A 797 4.94 41.48 68.18
N GLN A 798 4.64 42.71 68.58
CA GLN A 798 3.41 43.40 68.19
C GLN A 798 3.46 43.85 66.71
N GLU A 799 4.63 44.19 66.17
CA GLU A 799 4.80 44.42 64.73
C GLU A 799 4.79 43.10 63.94
N LEU A 800 5.40 42.02 64.43
CA LEU A 800 5.25 40.69 63.84
C LEU A 800 3.78 40.23 63.79
N HIS A 801 2.99 40.46 64.84
CA HIS A 801 1.55 40.15 64.82
C HIS A 801 0.74 41.05 63.87
N ARG A 802 1.19 42.29 63.57
CA ARG A 802 0.58 43.11 62.52
C ARG A 802 0.90 42.58 61.13
N LEU A 803 2.18 42.31 60.85
CA LEU A 803 2.62 41.74 59.57
C LEU A 803 1.99 40.35 59.32
N GLN A 804 1.77 39.57 60.39
CA GLN A 804 1.07 38.28 60.30
C GLN A 804 -0.42 38.46 60.01
N ALA A 805 -1.10 39.42 60.63
CA ALA A 805 -2.49 39.75 60.30
C ALA A 805 -2.63 40.30 58.86
N GLU A 806 -1.71 41.15 58.42
CA GLU A 806 -1.64 41.65 57.04
C GLU A 806 -1.37 40.52 56.03
N SER A 807 -0.59 39.50 56.40
CA SER A 807 -0.42 38.27 55.61
C SER A 807 -1.70 37.43 55.58
N ASP A 808 -2.33 37.16 56.73
CA ASP A 808 -3.58 36.39 56.82
C ASP A 808 -4.72 37.06 56.01
N ASP A 809 -4.81 38.40 56.04
CA ASP A 809 -5.75 39.18 55.22
C ASP A 809 -5.42 39.05 53.72
N LEU A 810 -4.17 39.22 53.31
CA LEU A 810 -3.72 39.07 51.92
C LEU A 810 -3.92 37.64 51.37
N ASP A 811 -3.67 36.62 52.18
CA ASP A 811 -3.94 35.23 51.83
C ASP A 811 -5.45 34.97 51.69
N SER A 812 -6.28 35.58 52.55
CA SER A 812 -7.74 35.50 52.41
C SER A 812 -8.24 36.17 51.12
N ASP A 813 -7.64 37.28 50.72
CA ASP A 813 -7.96 37.98 49.46
C ASP A 813 -7.43 37.20 48.24
N ALA A 814 -6.28 36.54 48.36
CA ALA A 814 -5.74 35.63 47.36
C ALA A 814 -6.64 34.40 47.14
N GLU A 815 -7.14 33.77 48.21
CA GLU A 815 -8.15 32.70 48.13
C GLU A 815 -9.45 33.22 47.50
N CYS A 816 -9.91 34.41 47.92
CA CYS A 816 -11.11 35.07 47.37
C CYS A 816 -10.98 35.31 45.86
N LEU A 817 -9.85 35.83 45.40
CA LEU A 817 -9.54 36.06 43.98
C LEU A 817 -9.35 34.74 43.21
N GLN A 818 -8.72 33.73 43.80
CA GLN A 818 -8.56 32.41 43.18
C GLN A 818 -9.93 31.72 43.01
N ASN A 819 -10.83 31.83 43.98
CA ASN A 819 -12.18 31.30 43.91
C ASN A 819 -13.06 32.09 42.91
N LYS A 820 -12.96 33.42 42.86
CA LYS A 820 -13.56 34.24 41.77
C LYS A 820 -13.04 33.83 40.39
N LYS A 821 -11.73 33.56 40.23
CA LYS A 821 -11.13 33.08 38.98
C LYS A 821 -11.66 31.68 38.58
N ARG A 822 -11.80 30.76 39.54
CA ARG A 822 -12.43 29.44 39.32
C ARG A 822 -13.90 29.58 38.91
N TRP A 823 -14.65 30.48 39.56
CA TRP A 823 -16.06 30.73 39.26
C TRP A 823 -16.26 31.34 37.86
N ASN A 824 -15.48 32.36 37.51
CA ASN A 824 -15.47 32.96 36.17
C ASN A 824 -15.14 31.93 35.08
N LEU A 825 -14.22 30.99 35.36
CA LEU A 825 -13.90 29.90 34.43
C LEU A 825 -15.09 28.93 34.26
N LEU A 826 -15.77 28.57 35.35
CA LEU A 826 -16.98 27.73 35.32
C LEU A 826 -18.15 28.43 34.61
N GLU A 827 -18.32 29.74 34.79
CA GLU A 827 -19.25 30.56 34.01
C GLU A 827 -18.90 30.56 32.53
N ILE A 828 -17.64 30.82 32.15
CA ILE A 828 -17.20 30.78 30.75
C ILE A 828 -17.46 29.40 30.13
N VAL A 829 -17.22 28.30 30.85
CA VAL A 829 -17.56 26.93 30.41
C VAL A 829 -19.08 26.73 30.30
N ALA A 830 -19.88 27.30 31.21
CA ALA A 830 -21.34 27.28 31.12
C ALA A 830 -21.87 28.08 29.92
N TYR A 831 -21.28 29.25 29.61
CA TYR A 831 -21.63 30.03 28.43
C TYR A 831 -21.16 29.36 27.13
N GLN A 832 -19.97 28.75 27.10
CA GLN A 832 -19.49 27.97 25.96
C GLN A 832 -20.32 26.71 25.70
N THR A 833 -20.76 25.99 26.74
CA THR A 833 -21.66 24.83 26.58
C THR A 833 -23.05 25.27 26.14
N ARG A 834 -23.60 26.35 26.72
CA ARG A 834 -24.85 27.00 26.25
C ARG A 834 -24.74 27.46 24.79
N GLN A 835 -23.61 28.03 24.37
CA GLN A 835 -23.34 28.41 22.98
C GLN A 835 -23.29 27.18 22.06
N LYS A 836 -22.59 26.11 22.45
CA LYS A 836 -22.56 24.84 21.70
C LYS A 836 -23.96 24.22 21.57
N HIS A 837 -24.79 24.27 22.61
CA HIS A 837 -26.18 23.82 22.54
C HIS A 837 -27.04 24.71 21.64
N LEU A 838 -26.83 26.04 21.64
CA LEU A 838 -27.51 26.97 20.73
C LEU A 838 -27.05 26.81 19.26
N GLN A 839 -25.78 26.47 19.02
CA GLN A 839 -25.29 26.10 17.68
C GLN A 839 -25.88 24.77 17.23
N ALA A 840 -25.89 23.74 18.08
CA ALA A 840 -26.54 22.46 17.79
C ALA A 840 -28.06 22.60 17.55
N LEU A 841 -28.72 23.60 18.16
CA LEU A 841 -30.10 24.00 17.85
C LEU A 841 -30.22 24.63 16.45
N LYS A 842 -29.33 25.57 16.09
CA LYS A 842 -29.29 26.15 14.73
C LYS A 842 -28.96 25.11 13.65
N GLU A 843 -28.18 24.09 13.97
CA GLU A 843 -27.84 22.97 13.09
C GLU A 843 -28.89 21.84 13.09
N GLY A 844 -29.98 21.96 13.86
CA GLY A 844 -31.05 20.95 13.94
C GLY A 844 -30.68 19.64 14.65
N LYS A 845 -29.50 19.56 15.27
CA LYS A 845 -28.94 18.35 15.89
C LYS A 845 -29.29 18.18 17.37
N TYR A 846 -29.83 19.20 18.02
CA TYR A 846 -30.09 19.20 19.46
C TYR A 846 -31.49 18.65 19.81
N THR A 847 -31.52 17.53 20.54
CA THR A 847 -32.74 16.91 21.06
C THR A 847 -33.25 17.64 22.32
N LEU A 848 -34.37 18.34 22.19
CA LEU A 848 -35.08 18.94 23.32
C LEU A 848 -35.61 17.85 24.28
N LEU A 849 -34.96 17.71 25.45
CA LEU A 849 -35.33 16.77 26.52
C LEU A 849 -36.70 17.05 27.16
N CYS A 850 -37.23 18.27 27.04
CA CYS A 850 -38.59 18.64 27.42
C CYS A 850 -39.25 19.32 26.22
N ARG A 851 -40.33 18.73 25.68
CA ARG A 851 -41.05 19.26 24.50
C ARG A 851 -42.28 20.12 24.83
N THR A 852 -42.71 20.16 26.08
CA THR A 852 -43.81 21.00 26.57
C THR A 852 -43.34 21.89 27.71
N GLU A 853 -43.91 23.08 27.83
CA GLU A 853 -43.52 24.06 28.86
C GLU A 853 -43.80 23.55 30.27
N GLN A 854 -44.86 22.75 30.46
CA GLN A 854 -45.17 22.09 31.73
C GLN A 854 -44.14 21.01 32.12
N ALA A 855 -43.58 20.26 31.17
CA ALA A 855 -42.48 19.34 31.45
C ALA A 855 -41.20 20.11 31.81
N ARG A 856 -40.94 21.23 31.14
CA ARG A 856 -39.81 22.11 31.44
C ARG A 856 -39.94 22.77 32.81
N SER A 857 -41.12 23.25 33.19
CA SER A 857 -41.34 23.90 34.49
C SER A 857 -41.26 22.89 35.65
N THR A 858 -41.79 21.67 35.47
CA THR A 858 -41.68 20.63 36.51
C THR A 858 -40.26 20.10 36.68
N GLU A 859 -39.45 19.96 35.62
CA GLU A 859 -38.01 19.68 35.79
C GLU A 859 -37.24 20.87 36.36
N GLN A 860 -37.59 22.12 36.02
CA GLN A 860 -36.99 23.31 36.61
C GLN A 860 -37.32 23.42 38.12
N GLN A 861 -38.55 23.09 38.54
CA GLN A 861 -38.92 22.99 39.95
C GLN A 861 -38.15 21.88 40.66
N LYS A 862 -38.07 20.66 40.09
CA LYS A 862 -37.24 19.57 40.66
C LYS A 862 -35.78 19.98 40.82
N LEU A 863 -35.24 20.78 39.90
CA LEU A 863 -33.88 21.33 40.01
C LEU A 863 -33.77 22.40 41.10
N GLN A 864 -34.74 23.31 41.22
CA GLN A 864 -34.80 24.29 42.31
C GLN A 864 -34.93 23.61 43.68
N ASP A 865 -35.77 22.58 43.81
CA ASP A 865 -35.97 21.85 45.08
C ASP A 865 -34.74 21.00 45.44
N ARG A 866 -34.02 20.45 44.44
CA ARG A 866 -32.70 19.85 44.64
C ARG A 866 -31.66 20.87 45.10
N LEU A 867 -31.64 22.06 44.51
CA LEU A 867 -30.73 23.13 44.94
C LEU A 867 -31.06 23.62 46.36
N ARG A 868 -32.35 23.78 46.70
CA ARG A 868 -32.82 24.14 48.05
C ARG A 868 -32.49 23.06 49.08
N THR A 869 -32.65 21.78 48.76
CA THR A 869 -32.24 20.68 49.67
C THR A 869 -30.72 20.60 49.83
N ILE A 870 -29.93 20.82 48.76
CA ILE A 870 -28.47 20.94 48.87
C ILE A 870 -28.06 22.16 49.72
N CYS A 871 -28.74 23.30 49.61
CA CYS A 871 -28.51 24.45 50.48
C CYS A 871 -28.77 24.13 51.96
N ALA A 872 -29.90 23.48 52.26
CA ALA A 872 -30.24 23.06 53.62
C ALA A 872 -29.21 22.07 54.21
N ILE A 873 -28.66 21.17 53.38
CA ILE A 873 -27.57 20.27 53.77
C ILE A 873 -26.28 21.07 54.05
N VAL A 874 -25.86 21.97 53.15
CA VAL A 874 -24.66 22.81 53.36
C VAL A 874 -24.79 23.70 54.59
N GLN A 875 -25.97 24.28 54.84
CA GLN A 875 -26.24 25.07 56.04
C GLN A 875 -26.22 24.23 57.31
N ARG A 876 -26.74 23.00 57.29
CA ARG A 876 -26.67 22.07 58.42
C ARG A 876 -25.22 21.66 58.71
N VAL A 877 -24.44 21.30 57.69
CA VAL A 877 -23.00 20.97 57.85
C VAL A 877 -22.20 22.17 58.35
N GLN A 878 -22.52 23.40 57.94
CA GLN A 878 -21.92 24.62 58.52
C GLN A 878 -22.24 24.82 60.01
N GLN A 879 -23.39 24.34 60.50
CA GLN A 879 -23.76 24.38 61.92
C GLN A 879 -23.14 23.23 62.72
N GLU A 880 -23.02 22.04 62.13
CA GLU A 880 -22.43 20.84 62.75
C GLU A 880 -20.89 20.92 62.81
N HIS A 881 -20.25 21.61 61.85
CA HIS A 881 -18.79 21.70 61.74
C HIS A 881 -18.29 23.14 61.47
N PRO A 882 -18.23 24.02 62.48
CA PRO A 882 -17.76 25.41 62.32
C PRO A 882 -16.31 25.53 61.81
N GLN A 883 -15.46 24.51 62.08
CA GLN A 883 -14.09 24.46 61.56
C GLN A 883 -14.02 24.40 60.01
N GLN A 884 -15.07 23.88 59.35
CA GLN A 884 -15.14 23.79 57.89
C GLN A 884 -15.80 25.01 57.24
N GLN A 885 -16.18 26.03 58.03
CA GLN A 885 -16.96 27.17 57.56
C GLN A 885 -16.30 27.94 56.41
N ARG A 886 -14.98 28.22 56.47
CA ARG A 886 -14.23 28.89 55.38
C ARG A 886 -14.36 28.13 54.04
N ALA A 887 -14.09 26.83 54.04
CA ALA A 887 -14.15 26.01 52.82
C ALA A 887 -15.58 25.91 52.23
N LEU A 888 -16.59 25.82 53.10
CA LEU A 888 -18.00 25.74 52.68
C LEU A 888 -18.60 27.11 52.29
N GLN A 889 -17.95 28.22 52.63
CA GLN A 889 -18.43 29.58 52.34
C GLN A 889 -18.51 29.86 50.83
N GLY A 890 -17.53 29.39 50.06
CA GLY A 890 -17.54 29.50 48.60
C GLY A 890 -18.68 28.71 47.94
N LEU A 891 -18.93 27.47 48.40
CA LEU A 891 -20.06 26.67 47.91
C LEU A 891 -21.40 27.33 48.23
N ARG A 892 -21.54 27.88 49.44
CA ARG A 892 -22.74 28.61 49.86
C ARG A 892 -23.01 29.83 48.97
N GLN A 893 -22.00 30.68 48.73
CA GLN A 893 -22.13 31.83 47.82
C GLN A 893 -22.48 31.40 46.38
N CYS A 894 -21.93 30.28 45.90
CA CYS A 894 -22.27 29.71 44.58
C CYS A 894 -23.71 29.17 44.48
N LEU A 895 -24.31 28.76 45.59
CA LEU A 895 -25.69 28.27 45.64
C LEU A 895 -26.68 29.42 45.85
N GLU A 896 -26.38 30.36 46.75
CA GLU A 896 -27.19 31.57 47.00
C GLU A 896 -27.31 32.43 45.73
N SER A 897 -26.22 32.63 44.98
CA SER A 897 -26.25 33.34 43.70
C SER A 897 -27.05 32.62 42.59
N ARG A 898 -27.12 31.28 42.62
CA ARG A 898 -27.91 30.48 41.66
C ARG A 898 -29.38 30.33 42.02
N LEU A 899 -29.75 30.62 43.27
CA LEU A 899 -31.15 30.75 43.68
C LEU A 899 -31.66 32.19 43.46
N GLY A 900 -30.92 33.19 43.91
CA GLY A 900 -31.32 34.60 43.77
C GLY A 900 -31.44 35.08 42.31
N SER A 901 -30.70 34.48 41.37
CA SER A 901 -30.80 34.80 39.93
C SER A 901 -32.03 34.20 39.22
N GLN A 902 -33.03 33.69 39.97
CA GLN A 902 -34.34 33.28 39.44
C GLN A 902 -35.54 33.84 40.21
N GLU A 903 -35.33 34.73 41.19
CA GLU A 903 -36.39 35.43 41.94
C GLU A 903 -36.44 36.94 41.60
N ALA A 904 -35.84 37.33 40.46
CA ALA A 904 -35.79 38.68 39.88
C ALA A 904 -36.09 38.65 38.37
#